data_AF-A0A812YP66-F1
#
_entry.id   AF-A0A812YP66-F1
#
_cell.length_a   1.000
_cell.length_b   1.000
_cell.length_c   1.000
_cell.angle_alpha   90.00
_cell.angle_beta   90.00
_cell.angle_gamma   90.00
#
_symmetry.space_group_name_H-M   'P 1'
#
loop_
_entity.id
_entity.type
_entity.pdbx_description
1 polymer ?
#
loop_
_entity_poly.entity_id
_entity_poly.type
_entity_poly.pdbx_seq_one_letter_code
_entity_poly.pdbx_strand_id
1 'polypeptide(L)'
;STGQCRSDFEGRLSKISMPTPQNSTLQYRTKATCELAPLIVYADFEVFSQDYASGTSALGCQNRVVAVGYAAVGMCGYEPPEEHRMSMIHARHGEPECSVVLKLILAMMSLADHFKDWRLHRRNLVWLPGQREAHHSSETCRECGRTFDSETKGLGKVAHHEHGSGLFLASLCQDCNKAAHKPNQVTICFHNGGHYDFHFVLRTFSKLTHAISSDLKGREHDPGNSVKSQDCQKQRRKIRKFGVKELARKVEKVGLRCLLDSLPGDAVNALKNFKVTTLRKSGETNLVMNIGPLCFIDTMNFCKAGLGKLIESHRKAVLKPASLGNMTVVSGLETAFPLKASRHPLLRNSNEDVWSALLRKLPMPWDFFSGCDDFDKPPETANFMGFTRFQDVFDAYLALDITAYADLMQIFRRHFFETHHLDPFLYPTLPSAAWDAALRDITQRRDKKFRLITNLEIYADVRKALMGGLCAIFRPHSEANFEGMEGYNAQISAKSALYLDINSMYPHAMTKHLPFSGGCAVKLPECEGLKLEWLHGILDSLNPLEDRMETIYLVFVDYDFPEEFHDAIDWPSPCRMAVPAEEVGPYNRDVVRGRKPVEKLVPYLGFTRFNSWPLLKSFMDRSYAYRRELKDEGRDTEQGFVKLTVNSIYGKTVQNQERFHNSTHYFDPVSFSRAQAGRPVMDFGTDIFERDAFMGTVYRVRKAKSNVNRSPVQVGWAVLEESKLDLAIKYWVGLKSAAFASGTYGFDITGQRSVAFAIADPRS
;
A
#
# COMPACT_ATOMS: atom_id res chain seq x y z
N SER A 1 21.89 23.17 -16.87
CA SER A 1 20.99 22.84 -17.99
C SER A 1 20.31 21.51 -17.71
N THR A 2 18.98 21.51 -17.55
CA THR A 2 18.17 20.31 -17.27
C THR A 2 18.01 19.48 -18.53
N GLY A 3 19.01 18.66 -18.84
CA GLY A 3 18.96 17.69 -19.94
C GLY A 3 17.98 16.56 -19.65
N GLN A 4 16.68 16.80 -19.84
CA GLN A 4 15.73 15.71 -20.05
C GLN A 4 16.02 15.05 -21.40
N CYS A 5 17.00 14.13 -21.42
CA CYS A 5 17.14 13.16 -22.50
C CYS A 5 15.96 12.17 -22.45
N ARG A 6 14.77 12.63 -22.85
CA ARG A 6 13.69 11.77 -23.31
C ARG A 6 14.07 11.20 -24.68
N SER A 7 14.98 10.24 -24.69
CA SER A 7 15.15 9.37 -25.85
C SER A 7 13.93 8.46 -25.98
N ASP A 8 13.47 8.21 -27.21
CA ASP A 8 12.15 7.61 -27.47
C ASP A 8 11.93 6.28 -26.72
N PHE A 9 10.97 6.31 -25.79
CA PHE A 9 10.82 5.32 -24.71
C PHE A 9 10.17 3.99 -25.14
N GLU A 10 9.56 3.91 -26.33
CA GLU A 10 8.69 2.80 -26.72
C GLU A 10 9.46 1.51 -27.06
N GLY A 11 10.74 1.62 -27.47
CA GLY A 11 11.54 0.48 -27.94
C GLY A 11 12.25 -0.37 -26.87
N ARG A 12 12.29 0.07 -25.59
CA ARG A 12 13.07 -0.59 -24.52
C ARG A 12 12.28 -1.01 -23.28
N LEU A 13 10.97 -1.19 -23.41
CA LEU A 13 10.19 -1.89 -22.38
C LEU A 13 10.77 -3.29 -22.14
N SER A 14 10.96 -3.65 -20.86
CA SER A 14 11.40 -5.00 -20.53
C SER A 14 10.36 -6.00 -21.01
N LYS A 15 10.69 -6.85 -22.00
CA LYS A 15 9.83 -7.96 -22.41
C LYS A 15 9.56 -8.84 -21.17
N ILE A 16 8.35 -8.73 -20.64
CA ILE A 16 7.86 -9.61 -19.60
C ILE A 16 7.67 -10.99 -20.22
N SER A 17 8.11 -12.04 -19.53
CA SER A 17 7.91 -13.40 -19.99
C SER A 17 6.55 -13.92 -19.53
N MET A 18 5.86 -14.64 -20.40
CA MET A 18 4.65 -15.35 -19.99
C MET A 18 5.04 -16.56 -19.10
N PRO A 19 4.21 -16.93 -18.10
CA PRO A 19 4.48 -18.11 -17.28
C PRO A 19 4.42 -19.38 -18.12
N THR A 20 5.26 -20.36 -17.81
CA THR A 20 5.18 -21.68 -18.43
C THR A 20 3.98 -22.47 -17.89
N PRO A 21 3.45 -23.49 -18.60
CA PRO A 21 2.33 -24.30 -18.11
C PRO A 21 2.55 -24.93 -16.72
N GLN A 22 3.80 -25.24 -16.35
CA GLN A 22 4.17 -25.76 -15.03
C GLN A 22 4.13 -24.70 -13.92
N ASN A 23 4.28 -23.41 -14.29
CA ASN A 23 4.31 -22.27 -13.37
C ASN A 23 3.08 -21.35 -13.49
N SER A 24 2.10 -21.70 -14.31
CA SER A 24 0.87 -20.92 -14.51
C SER A 24 -0.07 -20.98 -13.31
N THR A 25 0.03 -22.02 -12.46
CA THR A 25 -0.77 -22.13 -11.23
C THR A 25 -0.42 -21.03 -10.24
N LEU A 26 -1.34 -20.10 -10.07
CA LEU A 26 -1.25 -19.05 -9.06
C LEU A 26 -1.80 -19.60 -7.73
N GLN A 27 -0.91 -19.70 -6.75
CA GLN A 27 -1.20 -20.17 -5.40
C GLN A 27 -0.33 -19.40 -4.40
N TYR A 28 -0.81 -19.27 -3.17
CA TYR A 28 0.00 -18.75 -2.08
C TYR A 28 1.23 -19.65 -1.89
N ARG A 29 2.36 -19.01 -1.58
CA ARG A 29 3.59 -19.69 -1.18
C ARG A 29 3.95 -19.11 0.17
N THR A 30 4.15 -20.00 1.15
CA THR A 30 4.58 -19.62 2.50
C THR A 30 5.85 -18.78 2.44
N LYS A 31 5.90 -17.74 3.26
CA LYS A 31 6.98 -16.77 3.39
C LYS A 31 7.06 -16.34 4.86
N ALA A 32 8.07 -15.54 5.20
CA ALA A 32 8.17 -14.80 6.45
C ALA A 32 6.89 -14.06 6.89
N THR A 33 5.98 -13.76 5.97
CA THR A 33 4.71 -13.07 6.26
C THR A 33 3.73 -13.90 7.09
N CYS A 34 3.86 -15.23 7.18
CA CYS A 34 2.94 -16.08 7.97
C CYS A 34 3.15 -16.05 9.50
N GLU A 35 4.08 -15.21 9.97
CA GLU A 35 4.34 -14.90 11.37
C GLU A 35 4.38 -13.37 11.57
N LEU A 36 3.93 -12.86 12.73
CA LEU A 36 4.11 -11.45 13.09
C LEU A 36 5.61 -11.10 13.24
N ALA A 37 6.05 -10.00 12.63
CA ALA A 37 7.35 -9.39 12.92
C ALA A 37 7.45 -9.02 14.43
N PRO A 38 8.46 -9.49 15.17
CA PRO A 38 8.58 -9.18 16.60
C PRO A 38 8.87 -7.70 16.91
N LEU A 39 9.21 -6.89 15.91
CA LEU A 39 9.57 -5.49 16.05
C LEU A 39 9.05 -4.68 14.85
N ILE A 40 8.28 -3.63 15.15
CA ILE A 40 7.91 -2.55 14.24
C ILE A 40 8.30 -1.23 14.91
N VAL A 41 8.88 -0.28 14.17
CA VAL A 41 9.11 1.10 14.62
C VAL A 41 8.12 2.01 13.91
N TYR A 42 7.54 2.97 14.62
CA TYR A 42 6.81 4.09 14.03
C TYR A 42 7.65 5.34 14.21
N ALA A 43 7.76 6.17 13.17
CA ALA A 43 8.53 7.39 13.18
C ALA A 43 7.86 8.47 12.33
N ASP A 44 8.14 9.73 12.64
CA ASP A 44 7.62 10.89 11.94
C ASP A 44 8.64 12.03 11.99
N PHE A 45 8.89 12.71 10.86
CA PHE A 45 9.76 13.89 10.81
C PHE A 45 8.96 15.18 10.90
N GLU A 46 9.53 16.14 11.61
CA GLU A 46 9.07 17.53 11.56
C GLU A 46 10.17 18.41 10.97
N VAL A 47 9.77 19.50 10.30
CA VAL A 47 10.65 20.38 9.51
C VAL A 47 10.48 21.84 9.87
N PHE A 48 11.48 22.68 9.55
CA PHE A 48 11.39 24.11 9.81
C PHE A 48 10.42 24.75 8.80
N SER A 49 9.58 25.66 9.27
CA SER A 49 8.78 26.53 8.40
C SER A 49 9.70 27.46 7.63
N GLN A 50 9.46 27.62 6.34
CA GLN A 50 10.14 28.59 5.47
C GLN A 50 9.13 29.19 4.49
N ASP A 51 9.17 30.51 4.34
CA ASP A 51 8.36 31.23 3.37
C ASP A 51 8.73 30.82 1.94
N TYR A 52 7.72 30.53 1.14
CA TYR A 52 7.89 30.05 -0.23
C TYR A 52 7.72 31.20 -1.24
N ALA A 53 8.80 31.50 -1.97
CA ALA A 53 8.73 32.32 -3.17
C ALA A 53 7.89 31.62 -4.25
N SER A 54 7.03 32.39 -4.92
CA SER A 54 6.06 31.89 -5.90
C SER A 54 6.73 31.08 -7.03
N GLY A 55 6.27 29.84 -7.24
CA GLY A 55 6.77 28.95 -8.28
C GLY A 55 7.72 27.84 -7.80
N THR A 56 8.08 27.82 -6.52
CA THR A 56 8.92 26.76 -5.91
C THR A 56 8.04 25.67 -5.30
N SER A 57 8.42 24.39 -5.41
CA SER A 57 7.72 23.30 -4.72
C SER A 57 8.13 23.23 -3.24
N ALA A 58 7.20 22.83 -2.35
CA ALA A 58 7.47 22.73 -0.91
C ALA A 58 8.69 21.83 -0.60
N LEU A 59 8.86 20.74 -1.36
CA LEU A 59 10.01 19.81 -1.27
C LEU A 59 11.36 20.46 -1.65
N GLY A 60 11.34 21.56 -2.41
CA GLY A 60 12.52 22.35 -2.76
C GLY A 60 12.94 23.35 -1.70
N CYS A 61 11.99 23.87 -0.91
CA CYS A 61 12.23 24.85 0.15
C CYS A 61 12.51 24.18 1.52
N GLN A 62 11.69 23.21 1.93
CA GLN A 62 11.83 22.55 3.23
C GLN A 62 13.00 21.54 3.19
N ASN A 63 14.21 22.03 3.50
CA ASN A 63 15.44 21.25 3.40
C ASN A 63 15.96 20.66 4.72
N ARG A 64 15.50 21.17 5.86
CA ARG A 64 16.07 20.89 7.18
C ARG A 64 15.03 20.29 8.14
N VAL A 65 15.31 19.07 8.57
CA VAL A 65 14.55 18.36 9.62
C VAL A 65 14.85 18.99 10.98
N VAL A 66 13.78 19.33 11.70
CA VAL A 66 13.76 19.89 13.06
C VAL A 66 13.97 18.79 14.08
N ALA A 67 13.15 17.76 13.96
CA ALA A 67 13.12 16.66 14.89
C ALA A 67 12.63 15.41 14.19
N VAL A 68 12.92 14.28 14.83
CA VAL A 68 12.23 13.02 14.59
C VAL A 68 11.85 12.44 15.92
N GLY A 69 10.58 12.06 16.03
CA GLY A 69 10.15 11.15 17.07
C GLY A 69 10.09 9.74 16.52
N TYR A 70 10.33 8.74 17.36
CA TYR A 70 10.00 7.36 17.03
C TYR A 70 9.66 6.52 18.26
N ALA A 71 8.85 5.48 18.04
CA ALA A 71 8.46 4.48 19.02
C ALA A 71 8.66 3.07 18.46
N ALA A 72 9.56 2.29 19.08
CA ALA A 72 9.72 0.86 18.79
C ALA A 72 8.66 0.04 19.56
N VAL A 73 7.85 -0.73 18.85
CA VAL A 73 6.85 -1.64 19.42
C VAL A 73 7.33 -3.08 19.26
N GLY A 74 7.52 -3.75 20.39
CA GLY A 74 7.82 -5.17 20.47
C GLY A 74 6.56 -6.02 20.50
N MET A 75 6.67 -7.22 19.94
CA MET A 75 5.70 -8.30 20.05
C MET A 75 6.46 -9.63 20.13
N CYS A 76 5.75 -10.75 20.19
CA CYS A 76 6.34 -12.07 20.00
C CYS A 76 7.42 -12.45 21.04
N GLY A 77 7.32 -11.91 22.26
CA GLY A 77 8.34 -12.04 23.31
C GLY A 77 9.59 -11.15 23.16
N TYR A 78 9.63 -10.27 22.16
CA TYR A 78 10.64 -9.21 22.06
C TYR A 78 10.18 -7.97 22.80
N GLU A 79 11.02 -7.47 23.71
CA GLU A 79 10.84 -6.17 24.36
C GLU A 79 11.94 -5.21 23.85
N PRO A 80 11.59 -4.05 23.27
CA PRO A 80 12.58 -3.08 22.81
C PRO A 80 13.33 -2.45 24.00
N PRO A 81 14.63 -2.12 23.86
CA PRO A 81 15.36 -1.34 24.85
C PRO A 81 14.63 -0.05 25.22
N GLU A 82 14.75 0.39 26.47
CA GLU A 82 14.00 1.52 26.99
C GLU A 82 14.22 2.80 26.17
N GLU A 83 15.47 3.08 25.77
CA GLU A 83 15.84 4.19 24.88
C GLU A 83 15.17 4.20 23.51
N HIS A 84 14.55 3.09 23.09
CA HIS A 84 13.88 2.94 21.80
C HIS A 84 12.35 2.85 21.92
N ARG A 85 11.79 2.69 23.13
CA ARG A 85 10.33 2.59 23.33
C ARG A 85 9.59 3.86 22.91
N MET A 86 10.16 5.01 23.25
CA MET A 86 9.78 6.33 22.75
C MET A 86 11.02 7.22 22.83
N SER A 87 11.34 7.95 21.76
CA SER A 87 12.55 8.75 21.68
C SER A 87 12.33 9.94 20.77
N MET A 88 12.79 11.11 21.21
CA MET A 88 12.86 12.34 20.42
C MET A 88 14.31 12.67 20.11
N ILE A 89 14.56 13.11 18.87
CA ILE A 89 15.87 13.52 18.40
C ILE A 89 15.72 14.86 17.70
N HIS A 90 16.29 15.92 18.28
CA HIS A 90 16.23 17.28 17.77
C HIS A 90 17.51 17.72 17.02
N ALA A 91 17.35 18.68 16.12
CA ALA A 91 18.43 19.48 15.56
C ALA A 91 18.92 20.48 16.61
N ARG A 92 20.24 20.60 16.78
CA ARG A 92 20.83 21.61 17.66
C ARG A 92 21.42 22.78 16.87
N HIS A 93 21.63 23.90 17.56
CA HIS A 93 22.32 25.06 16.99
C HIS A 93 23.71 24.65 16.48
N GLY A 94 24.07 25.06 15.27
CA GLY A 94 25.34 24.69 14.62
C GLY A 94 25.43 23.26 14.06
N GLU A 95 24.43 22.39 14.22
CA GLU A 95 24.45 21.06 13.61
C GLU A 95 24.18 21.09 12.09
N PRO A 96 24.87 20.26 11.29
CA PRO A 96 24.54 20.05 9.88
C PRO A 96 23.09 19.61 9.67
N GLU A 97 22.47 20.01 8.56
CA GLU A 97 21.06 19.72 8.23
C GLU A 97 20.69 18.22 8.27
N CYS A 98 21.63 17.34 7.96
CA CYS A 98 21.41 15.89 7.93
C CYS A 98 21.57 15.20 9.30
N SER A 99 21.89 15.95 10.37
CA SER A 99 22.25 15.36 11.67
C SER A 99 21.10 14.61 12.34
N VAL A 100 19.87 15.14 12.29
CA VAL A 100 18.69 14.47 12.87
C VAL A 100 18.42 13.12 12.20
N VAL A 101 18.42 13.11 10.86
CA VAL A 101 18.21 11.92 10.05
C VAL A 101 19.32 10.89 10.27
N LEU A 102 20.57 11.34 10.43
CA LEU A 102 21.70 10.47 10.73
C LEU A 102 21.64 9.88 12.15
N LYS A 103 21.29 10.69 13.16
CA LYS A 103 21.04 10.20 14.53
C LYS A 103 19.94 9.12 14.53
N LEU A 104 18.86 9.30 13.76
CA LEU A 104 17.84 8.26 13.55
C LEU A 104 18.42 6.99 12.93
N ILE A 105 19.11 7.09 11.80
CA ILE A 105 19.70 5.92 11.12
C ILE A 105 20.61 5.14 12.08
N LEU A 106 21.42 5.84 12.88
CA LEU A 106 22.30 5.23 13.88
C LEU A 106 21.51 4.56 15.01
N ALA A 107 20.49 5.21 15.56
CA ALA A 107 19.59 4.61 16.55
C ALA A 107 18.89 3.35 16.01
N MET A 108 18.45 3.38 14.75
CA MET A 108 17.84 2.24 14.07
C MET A 108 18.83 1.10 13.80
N MET A 109 20.11 1.39 13.50
CA MET A 109 21.17 0.37 13.43
C MET A 109 21.40 -0.29 14.79
N SER A 110 21.44 0.49 15.88
CA SER A 110 21.58 -0.01 17.26
C SER A 110 20.46 -0.99 17.61
N LEU A 111 19.22 -0.57 17.35
CA LEU A 111 18.03 -1.39 17.56
C LEU A 111 18.04 -2.65 16.69
N ALA A 112 18.50 -2.57 15.44
CA ALA A 112 18.61 -3.71 14.54
C ALA A 112 19.65 -4.75 14.99
N ASP A 113 20.82 -4.33 15.51
CA ASP A 113 21.80 -5.26 16.06
C ASP A 113 21.33 -5.86 17.39
N HIS A 114 20.71 -5.09 18.29
CA HIS A 114 20.08 -5.65 19.50
C HIS A 114 18.99 -6.68 19.15
N PHE A 115 18.12 -6.37 18.18
CA PHE A 115 17.07 -7.28 17.72
C PHE A 115 17.66 -8.56 17.11
N LYS A 116 18.73 -8.44 16.32
CA LYS A 116 19.45 -9.55 15.71
C LYS A 116 20.11 -10.46 16.75
N ASP A 117 20.72 -9.91 17.80
CA ASP A 117 21.30 -10.71 18.87
C ASP A 117 20.21 -11.35 19.75
N TRP A 118 19.08 -10.67 20.02
CA TRP A 118 17.89 -11.31 20.63
C TRP A 118 17.40 -12.52 19.81
N ARG A 119 17.34 -12.40 18.48
CA ARG A 119 16.93 -13.49 17.57
C ARG A 119 17.84 -14.73 17.56
N LEU A 120 19.06 -14.63 18.08
CA LEU A 120 19.92 -15.81 18.27
C LEU A 120 19.45 -16.68 19.45
N HIS A 121 18.76 -16.08 20.42
CA HIS A 121 18.25 -16.72 21.63
C HIS A 121 16.84 -17.25 21.40
N ARG A 122 16.75 -18.40 20.71
CA ARG A 122 15.46 -19.06 20.44
C ARG A 122 14.95 -19.72 21.72
N ARG A 123 13.69 -19.46 22.08
CA ARG A 123 13.00 -20.23 23.12
C ARG A 123 12.55 -21.58 22.56
N ASN A 124 12.46 -22.56 23.46
CA ASN A 124 11.89 -23.86 23.16
C ASN A 124 10.36 -23.76 22.96
N LEU A 125 9.79 -24.75 22.28
CA LEU A 125 8.36 -24.89 22.06
C LEU A 125 7.59 -24.96 23.38
N VAL A 126 6.59 -24.07 23.52
CA VAL A 126 5.64 -24.00 24.63
C VAL A 126 4.26 -24.40 24.09
N TRP A 127 3.66 -25.40 24.73
CA TRP A 127 2.30 -25.86 24.45
C TRP A 127 1.32 -25.20 25.43
N LEU A 128 0.27 -24.57 24.92
CA LEU A 128 -0.93 -24.25 25.71
C LEU A 128 -1.86 -25.49 25.75
N PRO A 129 -2.80 -25.57 26.70
CA PRO A 129 -3.72 -26.70 26.81
C PRO A 129 -4.44 -27.03 25.49
N GLY A 130 -4.53 -28.32 25.14
CA GLY A 130 -5.17 -28.82 23.91
C GLY A 130 -4.37 -28.64 22.62
N GLN A 131 -3.32 -27.81 22.60
CA GLN A 131 -2.56 -27.54 21.37
C GLN A 131 -1.71 -28.73 20.92
N ARG A 132 -1.23 -29.56 21.86
CA ARG A 132 -0.40 -30.73 21.54
C ARG A 132 -1.25 -31.82 20.88
N GLU A 133 -2.45 -32.03 21.39
CA GLU A 133 -3.47 -32.93 20.87
C GLU A 133 -3.89 -32.46 19.46
N ALA A 134 -4.20 -31.16 19.31
CA ALA A 134 -4.51 -30.55 18.01
C ALA A 134 -3.34 -30.64 17.01
N HIS A 135 -2.09 -30.57 17.46
CA HIS A 135 -0.93 -30.80 16.60
C HIS A 135 -0.87 -32.26 16.13
N HIS A 136 -1.07 -33.22 17.04
CA HIS A 136 -1.03 -34.64 16.72
C HIS A 136 -2.18 -35.05 15.78
N SER A 137 -3.41 -34.60 16.03
CA SER A 137 -4.59 -34.88 15.19
C SER A 137 -4.63 -34.11 13.86
N SER A 138 -3.86 -33.03 13.72
CA SER A 138 -3.77 -32.27 12.46
C SER A 138 -3.24 -33.13 11.31
N GLU A 139 -4.12 -33.38 10.32
CA GLU A 139 -3.85 -34.16 9.10
C GLU A 139 -3.24 -33.34 7.96
N THR A 140 -3.35 -32.01 7.98
CA THR A 140 -2.92 -31.13 6.88
C THR A 140 -2.09 -29.93 7.35
N CYS A 141 -1.11 -29.53 6.53
CA CYS A 141 -0.30 -28.33 6.76
C CYS A 141 -1.12 -27.04 6.65
N ARG A 142 -1.13 -26.21 7.70
CA ARG A 142 -1.91 -24.95 7.77
C ARG A 142 -1.67 -24.01 6.58
N GLU A 143 -0.43 -23.91 6.08
CA GLU A 143 -0.07 -22.93 5.04
C GLU A 143 -0.20 -23.43 3.60
N CYS A 144 -0.18 -24.74 3.34
CA CYS A 144 -0.20 -25.28 1.98
C CYS A 144 -1.29 -26.33 1.71
N GLY A 145 -2.10 -26.70 2.70
CA GLY A 145 -3.24 -27.62 2.58
C GLY A 145 -2.89 -29.07 2.28
N ARG A 146 -1.61 -29.41 2.08
CA ARG A 146 -1.16 -30.79 1.82
C ARG A 146 -1.33 -31.65 3.07
N THR A 147 -1.73 -32.90 2.86
CA THR A 147 -1.79 -33.94 3.89
C THR A 147 -0.41 -34.34 4.39
N PHE A 148 -0.32 -34.69 5.67
CA PHE A 148 0.85 -35.28 6.31
C PHE A 148 0.82 -36.80 6.13
N ASP A 149 1.02 -37.26 4.90
CA ASP A 149 1.00 -38.67 4.55
C ASP A 149 2.29 -39.40 4.98
N SER A 150 2.13 -40.63 5.49
CA SER A 150 3.21 -41.55 5.84
C SER A 150 3.93 -42.16 4.64
N GLU A 151 3.27 -42.29 3.48
CA GLU A 151 3.86 -42.97 2.31
C GLU A 151 4.81 -42.04 1.52
N THR A 152 4.54 -40.74 1.48
CA THR A 152 5.44 -39.77 0.86
C THR A 152 6.60 -39.38 1.79
N LYS A 153 7.76 -40.02 1.59
CA LYS A 153 9.06 -39.61 2.16
C LYS A 153 9.39 -38.15 1.78
N GLY A 154 8.90 -37.16 2.53
CA GLY A 154 9.23 -35.75 2.32
C GLY A 154 8.41 -34.70 3.08
N LEU A 155 7.13 -34.95 3.40
CA LEU A 155 6.26 -33.94 4.03
C LEU A 155 6.28 -33.96 5.57
N GLY A 156 7.47 -34.04 6.17
CA GLY A 156 7.63 -34.12 7.63
C GLY A 156 6.83 -33.05 8.39
N LYS A 157 5.96 -33.49 9.31
CA LYS A 157 5.15 -32.62 10.18
C LYS A 157 6.03 -31.97 11.25
N VAL A 158 5.91 -30.66 11.41
CA VAL A 158 6.68 -29.84 12.34
C VAL A 158 5.73 -28.98 13.18
N ALA A 159 5.95 -28.96 14.50
CA ALA A 159 5.31 -28.02 15.41
C ALA A 159 5.97 -26.63 15.27
N HIS A 160 5.40 -25.82 14.38
CA HIS A 160 5.87 -24.46 14.12
C HIS A 160 5.47 -23.55 15.28
N HIS A 161 6.42 -22.75 15.75
CA HIS A 161 6.28 -21.92 16.93
C HIS A 161 7.03 -20.61 16.77
N GLU A 162 6.59 -19.63 17.55
CA GLU A 162 7.20 -18.32 17.61
C GLU A 162 8.50 -18.38 18.43
N HIS A 163 9.66 -18.22 17.77
CA HIS A 163 10.97 -18.38 18.41
C HIS A 163 11.24 -17.46 19.61
N GLY A 164 10.48 -16.37 19.79
CA GLY A 164 10.71 -15.38 20.85
C GLY A 164 9.92 -15.63 22.14
N SER A 165 8.67 -16.11 22.04
CA SER A 165 7.87 -16.53 23.19
C SER A 165 7.97 -18.03 23.47
N GLY A 166 8.19 -18.83 22.42
CA GLY A 166 8.08 -20.29 22.40
C GLY A 166 6.70 -20.80 21.95
N LEU A 167 5.68 -19.95 21.86
CA LEU A 167 4.29 -20.36 21.66
C LEU A 167 4.06 -21.09 20.34
N PHE A 168 3.37 -22.23 20.40
CA PHE A 168 2.91 -22.97 19.22
C PHE A 168 1.98 -22.11 18.35
N LEU A 169 2.26 -22.08 17.05
CA LEU A 169 1.49 -21.35 16.04
C LEU A 169 0.72 -22.27 15.09
N ALA A 170 1.31 -23.38 14.65
CA ALA A 170 0.72 -24.26 13.64
C ALA A 170 1.40 -25.62 13.47
N SER A 171 0.63 -26.59 12.96
CA SER A 171 1.17 -27.78 12.28
C SER A 171 1.56 -27.44 10.85
N LEU A 172 2.86 -27.40 10.55
CA LEU A 172 3.38 -27.13 9.22
C LEU A 172 4.15 -28.33 8.65
N CYS A 173 4.24 -28.43 7.32
CA CYS A 173 5.24 -29.30 6.70
C CYS A 173 6.61 -28.61 6.70
N GLN A 174 7.68 -29.42 6.64
CA GLN A 174 9.06 -28.94 6.75
C GLN A 174 9.40 -27.81 5.75
N ASP A 175 8.87 -27.85 4.52
CA ASP A 175 9.05 -26.80 3.51
C ASP A 175 8.43 -25.47 3.92
N CYS A 176 7.20 -25.50 4.42
CA CYS A 176 6.50 -24.30 4.87
C CYS A 176 7.18 -23.70 6.12
N ASN A 177 7.60 -24.56 7.05
CA ASN A 177 8.38 -24.15 8.22
C ASN A 177 9.72 -23.51 7.85
N LYS A 178 10.45 -24.03 6.85
CA LYS A 178 11.68 -23.40 6.33
C LYS A 178 11.38 -22.04 5.68
N ALA A 179 10.27 -21.93 4.94
CA ALA A 179 9.89 -20.71 4.22
C ALA A 179 9.31 -19.61 5.12
N ALA A 180 8.79 -19.95 6.31
CA ALA A 180 8.33 -19.02 7.34
C ALA A 180 9.45 -18.17 7.97
N HIS A 181 10.72 -18.49 7.75
CA HIS A 181 11.83 -17.83 8.43
C HIS A 181 11.92 -16.31 8.14
N LYS A 182 11.69 -15.50 9.18
CA LYS A 182 11.70 -14.02 9.14
C LYS A 182 13.03 -13.43 8.63
N PRO A 183 13.02 -12.37 7.78
CA PRO A 183 14.23 -11.62 7.44
C PRO A 183 14.82 -10.92 8.67
N ASN A 184 16.13 -10.71 8.73
CA ASN A 184 16.79 -9.96 9.82
C ASN A 184 16.66 -8.44 9.60
N GLN A 185 15.43 -7.97 9.36
CA GLN A 185 15.14 -6.60 8.96
C GLN A 185 14.20 -5.95 9.97
N VAL A 186 14.46 -4.70 10.33
CA VAL A 186 13.61 -3.86 11.17
C VAL A 186 12.70 -3.03 10.26
N THR A 187 11.39 -3.14 10.46
CA THR A 187 10.41 -2.36 9.70
C THR A 187 10.15 -1.04 10.42
N ILE A 188 10.30 0.06 9.69
CA ILE A 188 10.12 1.44 10.15
C ILE A 188 8.98 2.05 9.33
N CYS A 189 7.90 2.41 10.01
CA CYS A 189 6.68 2.95 9.44
C CYS A 189 6.69 4.47 9.54
N PHE A 190 6.56 5.14 8.39
CA PHE A 190 6.23 6.57 8.29
C PHE A 190 4.86 6.69 7.62
N HIS A 191 4.01 7.59 8.13
CA HIS A 191 2.72 7.86 7.51
C HIS A 191 2.90 8.93 6.42
N ASN A 192 2.67 8.58 5.15
CA ASN A 192 2.95 9.43 3.98
C ASN A 192 4.44 9.62 3.62
N GLY A 193 5.35 8.90 4.30
CA GLY A 193 6.80 9.08 4.12
C GLY A 193 7.32 8.84 2.70
N GLY A 194 6.60 8.08 1.89
CA GLY A 194 6.92 7.82 0.49
C GLY A 194 6.80 9.04 -0.43
N HIS A 195 6.10 10.08 0.00
CA HIS A 195 5.94 11.37 -0.68
C HIS A 195 6.87 12.47 -0.13
N TYR A 196 7.44 12.28 1.06
CA TYR A 196 8.10 13.36 1.81
C TYR A 196 9.34 12.87 2.58
N ASP A 197 9.15 12.25 3.74
CA ASP A 197 10.18 11.84 4.71
C ASP A 197 11.36 11.07 4.10
N PHE A 198 11.07 10.19 3.14
CA PHE A 198 12.06 9.34 2.50
C PHE A 198 13.07 10.17 1.67
N HIS A 199 12.71 11.38 1.23
CA HIS A 199 13.64 12.27 0.53
C HIS A 199 14.73 12.82 1.46
N PHE A 200 14.43 13.10 2.73
CA PHE A 200 15.45 13.52 3.72
C PHE A 200 16.46 12.40 4.00
N VAL A 201 16.01 11.14 4.03
CA VAL A 201 16.88 9.97 4.16
C VAL A 201 17.81 9.85 2.95
N LEU A 202 17.29 9.94 1.71
CA LEU A 202 18.11 9.88 0.49
C LEU A 202 19.11 11.04 0.40
N ARG A 203 18.68 12.28 0.73
CA ARG A 203 19.55 13.47 0.77
C ARG A 203 20.67 13.34 1.80
N THR A 204 20.37 12.73 2.96
CA THR A 204 21.38 12.46 4.01
C THR A 204 22.46 11.50 3.54
N PHE A 205 22.09 10.39 2.87
CA PHE A 205 23.08 9.47 2.28
C PHE A 205 23.91 10.11 1.17
N SER A 206 23.31 11.00 0.37
CA SER A 206 24.01 11.81 -0.63
C SER A 206 25.09 12.70 0.00
N LYS A 207 24.71 13.55 0.98
CA LYS A 207 25.65 14.44 1.71
C LYS A 207 26.77 13.66 2.41
N LEU A 208 26.45 12.52 3.03
CA LEU A 208 27.44 11.65 3.68
C LEU A 208 28.46 11.07 2.70
N THR A 209 28.01 10.58 1.56
CA THR A 209 28.91 9.98 0.55
C THR A 209 29.83 11.04 -0.06
N HIS A 210 29.33 12.26 -0.26
CA HIS A 210 30.15 13.40 -0.67
C HIS A 210 31.22 13.75 0.37
N ALA A 211 30.82 13.92 1.65
CA ALA A 211 31.74 14.25 2.74
C ALA A 211 32.86 13.20 2.93
N ILE A 212 32.52 11.91 2.91
CA ILE A 212 33.51 10.80 2.98
C ILE A 212 34.46 10.83 1.77
N SER A 213 33.96 11.17 0.59
CA SER A 213 34.78 11.22 -0.65
C SER A 213 35.71 12.43 -0.68
N SER A 214 35.30 13.55 -0.08
CA SER A 214 36.16 14.74 0.08
C SER A 214 37.25 14.55 1.13
N ASP A 215 36.96 13.83 2.21
CA ASP A 215 37.92 13.52 3.28
C ASP A 215 39.09 12.66 2.79
N LEU A 216 38.78 11.55 2.11
CA LEU A 216 39.80 10.64 1.58
C LEU A 216 40.78 11.34 0.61
N LYS A 217 40.28 12.22 -0.26
CA LYS A 217 41.13 13.04 -1.15
C LYS A 217 42.03 14.01 -0.40
N GLY A 218 41.60 14.51 0.76
CA GLY A 218 42.43 15.35 1.63
C GLY A 218 43.55 14.55 2.31
N ARG A 219 43.29 13.30 2.71
CA ARG A 219 44.29 12.43 3.36
C ARG A 219 45.33 11.86 2.39
N GLU A 220 44.99 11.68 1.11
CA GLU A 220 45.95 11.28 0.07
C GLU A 220 47.00 12.36 -0.26
N HIS A 221 46.81 13.60 0.22
CA HIS A 221 47.78 14.70 0.08
C HIS A 221 48.69 14.90 1.31
N ASP A 222 48.58 14.08 2.35
CA ASP A 222 49.51 14.07 3.49
C ASP A 222 50.57 12.97 3.30
N PRO A 223 51.85 13.28 3.01
CA PRO A 223 52.84 12.26 2.62
C PRO A 223 53.27 11.28 3.72
N GLY A 224 52.72 11.40 4.94
CA GLY A 224 53.34 10.91 6.16
C GLY A 224 52.89 9.56 6.73
N ASN A 225 51.92 8.83 6.16
CA ASN A 225 51.42 7.63 6.86
C ASN A 225 50.91 6.47 5.96
N SER A 226 51.79 5.52 5.63
CA SER A 226 51.44 4.29 4.89
C SER A 226 51.44 3.05 5.80
N VAL A 227 50.34 2.81 6.52
CA VAL A 227 50.17 1.60 7.33
C VAL A 227 49.68 0.43 6.45
N LYS A 228 50.54 -0.58 6.28
CA LYS A 228 50.25 -1.78 5.48
C LYS A 228 49.17 -2.67 6.11
N SER A 229 48.26 -3.19 5.29
CA SER A 229 47.08 -3.95 5.71
C SER A 229 47.34 -5.46 5.84
N GLN A 230 47.50 -5.97 7.06
CA GLN A 230 47.49 -7.42 7.35
C GLN A 230 46.81 -7.78 8.70
N ASP A 231 45.54 -7.40 8.93
CA ASP A 231 44.73 -8.06 9.98
C ASP A 231 43.19 -8.05 9.77
N CYS A 232 42.75 -8.01 8.51
CA CYS A 232 41.35 -7.79 8.10
C CYS A 232 40.36 -8.90 8.57
N GLN A 233 40.85 -10.07 9.01
CA GLN A 233 39.98 -11.16 9.52
C GLN A 233 39.79 -11.13 11.04
N LYS A 234 40.75 -10.65 11.85
CA LYS A 234 40.58 -10.56 13.32
C LYS A 234 39.75 -9.34 13.72
N GLN A 235 39.88 -8.20 13.03
CA GLN A 235 39.15 -6.97 13.35
C GLN A 235 37.62 -7.10 13.16
N ARG A 236 37.15 -7.93 12.22
CA ARG A 236 35.71 -8.22 12.01
C ARG A 236 34.96 -8.70 13.26
N ARG A 237 35.65 -9.27 14.26
CA ARG A 237 35.02 -9.67 15.55
C ARG A 237 34.91 -8.52 16.56
N LYS A 238 35.68 -7.43 16.44
CA LYS A 238 35.64 -6.29 17.39
C LYS A 238 34.52 -5.28 17.11
N ILE A 239 34.01 -5.21 15.87
CA ILE A 239 32.94 -4.26 15.47
C ILE A 239 31.64 -4.48 16.29
N ARG A 240 31.37 -5.71 16.74
CA ARG A 240 30.19 -6.12 17.53
C ARG A 240 30.01 -5.42 18.90
N LYS A 241 30.91 -4.53 19.32
CA LYS A 241 30.90 -3.92 20.66
C LYS A 241 31.02 -2.39 20.69
N PHE A 242 30.88 -1.71 19.55
CA PHE A 242 30.94 -0.24 19.55
C PHE A 242 29.57 0.35 19.95
N GLY A 243 29.52 0.98 21.13
CA GLY A 243 28.27 1.48 21.71
C GLY A 243 27.72 2.68 20.93
N VAL A 244 26.57 2.51 20.28
CA VAL A 244 25.91 3.60 19.52
C VAL A 244 25.55 4.80 20.40
N LYS A 245 25.36 4.61 21.72
CA LYS A 245 25.19 5.70 22.70
C LYS A 245 26.39 6.67 22.72
N GLU A 246 27.63 6.16 22.64
CA GLU A 246 28.83 7.01 22.60
C GLU A 246 28.96 7.74 21.26
N LEU A 247 28.48 7.14 20.18
CA LEU A 247 28.44 7.77 18.86
C LEU A 247 27.38 8.88 18.79
N ALA A 248 26.15 8.63 19.26
CA ALA A 248 25.09 9.64 19.33
C ALA A 248 25.56 10.88 20.13
N ARG A 249 26.19 10.65 21.29
CA ARG A 249 26.79 11.69 22.15
C ARG A 249 27.93 12.49 21.48
N LYS A 250 28.55 11.98 20.42
CA LYS A 250 29.54 12.70 19.61
C LYS A 250 28.92 13.44 18.42
N VAL A 251 27.83 12.93 17.82
CA VAL A 251 27.07 13.66 16.79
C VAL A 251 26.58 15.01 17.34
N GLU A 252 26.15 15.02 18.60
CA GLU A 252 25.66 16.18 19.35
C GLU A 252 26.59 17.40 19.48
N LYS A 253 27.85 17.31 19.03
CA LYS A 253 28.87 18.35 19.29
C LYS A 253 29.63 18.87 18.07
N VAL A 254 29.47 18.30 16.87
CA VAL A 254 30.41 18.61 15.78
C VAL A 254 29.84 18.48 14.36
N GLY A 255 30.40 19.28 13.45
CA GLY A 255 30.08 19.24 12.02
C GLY A 255 30.42 17.91 11.35
N LEU A 256 29.87 17.72 10.14
CA LEU A 256 29.82 16.42 9.44
C LEU A 256 31.20 15.75 9.27
N ARG A 257 32.27 16.55 9.10
CA ARG A 257 33.65 16.05 9.02
C ARG A 257 34.11 15.43 10.35
N CYS A 258 34.05 16.17 11.44
CA CYS A 258 34.44 15.68 12.76
C CYS A 258 33.54 14.55 13.26
N LEU A 259 32.28 14.47 12.81
CA LEU A 259 31.43 13.29 13.01
C LEU A 259 32.01 12.05 12.31
N LEU A 260 32.44 12.17 11.06
CA LEU A 260 33.15 11.09 10.34
C LEU A 260 34.48 10.72 11.01
N ASP A 261 35.23 11.69 11.53
CA ASP A 261 36.46 11.43 12.31
C ASP A 261 36.17 10.76 13.66
N SER A 262 34.98 10.96 14.23
CA SER A 262 34.55 10.33 15.48
C SER A 262 34.09 8.88 15.33
N LEU A 263 33.80 8.46 14.10
CA LEU A 263 33.37 7.12 13.72
C LEU A 263 34.58 6.19 13.53
N PRO A 264 34.53 4.92 13.96
CA PRO A 264 35.51 3.93 13.54
C PRO A 264 35.55 3.81 12.01
N GLY A 265 36.74 3.68 11.42
CA GLY A 265 36.90 3.59 9.96
C GLY A 265 36.07 2.46 9.31
N ASP A 266 35.87 1.35 10.02
CA ASP A 266 34.97 0.26 9.57
C ASP A 266 33.49 0.66 9.51
N ALA A 267 33.04 1.55 10.40
CA ALA A 267 31.67 2.08 10.40
C ALA A 267 31.47 3.11 9.26
N VAL A 268 32.47 3.97 9.01
CA VAL A 268 32.49 4.85 7.83
C VAL A 268 32.48 4.04 6.53
N ASN A 269 33.27 2.96 6.47
CA ASN A 269 33.26 2.03 5.34
C ASN A 269 31.94 1.26 5.20
N ALA A 270 31.27 0.91 6.30
CA ALA A 270 29.93 0.30 6.24
C ALA A 270 28.89 1.29 5.68
N LEU A 271 28.88 2.53 6.16
CA LEU A 271 28.00 3.60 5.68
C LEU A 271 28.20 3.87 4.18
N LYS A 272 29.46 3.96 3.73
CA LYS A 272 29.83 4.14 2.30
C LYS A 272 29.34 3.00 1.40
N ASN A 273 29.24 1.78 1.92
CA ASN A 273 28.88 0.59 1.15
C ASN A 273 27.42 0.13 1.34
N PHE A 274 26.59 0.86 2.09
CA PHE A 274 25.17 0.51 2.20
C PHE A 274 24.46 0.71 0.86
N LYS A 275 24.02 -0.41 0.28
CA LYS A 275 23.18 -0.39 -0.91
C LYS A 275 21.77 0.07 -0.55
N VAL A 276 21.42 1.30 -0.93
CA VAL A 276 20.05 1.81 -0.85
C VAL A 276 19.25 1.34 -2.06
N THR A 277 18.11 0.70 -1.80
CA THR A 277 17.16 0.28 -2.86
C THR A 277 15.76 0.74 -2.53
N THR A 278 15.02 1.17 -3.56
CA THR A 278 13.64 1.63 -3.42
C THR A 278 12.69 0.80 -4.27
N LEU A 279 11.44 0.73 -3.85
CA LEU A 279 10.32 0.31 -4.67
C LEU A 279 9.50 1.56 -4.99
N ARG A 280 9.66 2.14 -6.18
CA ARG A 280 8.91 3.33 -6.61
C ARG A 280 7.52 2.98 -7.17
N LYS A 281 6.56 3.88 -6.96
CA LYS A 281 5.21 3.86 -7.55
C LYS A 281 5.07 4.86 -8.70
N SER A 282 5.72 6.02 -8.57
CA SER A 282 5.94 7.01 -9.63
C SER A 282 7.39 7.51 -9.58
N GLY A 283 7.76 8.46 -10.44
CA GLY A 283 9.11 9.07 -10.41
C GLY A 283 9.45 9.66 -9.03
N GLU A 284 8.46 10.25 -8.34
CA GLU A 284 8.62 10.96 -7.08
C GLU A 284 8.34 10.07 -5.85
N THR A 285 7.47 9.05 -5.98
CA THR A 285 6.90 8.34 -4.81
C THR A 285 7.53 6.98 -4.53
N ASN A 286 8.03 6.79 -3.30
CA ASN A 286 8.75 5.59 -2.85
C ASN A 286 7.89 4.77 -1.86
N LEU A 287 7.39 3.59 -2.26
CA LEU A 287 6.58 2.72 -1.40
C LEU A 287 7.39 2.11 -0.25
N VAL A 288 8.61 1.68 -0.56
CA VAL A 288 9.54 1.02 0.35
C VAL A 288 10.95 1.50 0.05
N MET A 289 11.75 1.72 1.09
CA MET A 289 13.19 1.94 0.99
C MET A 289 13.94 0.97 1.92
N ASN A 290 14.94 0.28 1.39
CA ASN A 290 15.77 -0.65 2.16
C ASN A 290 17.19 -0.08 2.31
N ILE A 291 17.69 -0.07 3.54
CA ILE A 291 19.03 0.43 3.90
C ILE A 291 19.65 -0.57 4.87
N GLY A 292 20.48 -1.49 4.34
CA GLY A 292 21.05 -2.57 5.15
C GLY A 292 19.95 -3.40 5.85
N PRO A 293 19.95 -3.50 7.20
CA PRO A 293 18.91 -4.18 7.96
C PRO A 293 17.62 -3.36 8.17
N LEU A 294 17.46 -2.17 7.59
CA LEU A 294 16.24 -1.35 7.75
C LEU A 294 15.30 -1.49 6.55
N CYS A 295 13.99 -1.50 6.83
CA CYS A 295 12.90 -1.43 5.84
C CYS A 295 12.02 -0.23 6.18
N PHE A 296 12.15 0.88 5.48
CA PHE A 296 11.23 2.00 5.59
C PHE A 296 10.01 1.70 4.71
N ILE A 297 8.80 1.72 5.29
CA ILE A 297 7.53 1.51 4.57
C ILE A 297 6.60 2.70 4.76
N ASP A 298 5.96 3.13 3.67
CA ASP A 298 4.94 4.17 3.70
C ASP A 298 3.57 3.57 4.00
N THR A 299 3.07 3.83 5.19
CA THR A 299 1.83 3.23 5.70
C THR A 299 0.55 3.85 5.11
N MET A 300 0.62 4.96 4.36
CA MET A 300 -0.51 5.45 3.55
C MET A 300 -0.93 4.44 2.47
N ASN A 301 -0.04 3.51 2.10
CA ASN A 301 -0.35 2.39 1.20
C ASN A 301 -1.09 1.23 1.88
N PHE A 302 -1.44 1.38 3.17
CA PHE A 302 -2.27 0.48 3.95
C PHE A 302 -3.55 1.17 4.42
N CYS A 303 -3.43 2.34 5.04
CA CYS A 303 -4.57 3.16 5.44
C CYS A 303 -4.41 4.59 4.94
N LYS A 304 -5.31 5.02 4.03
CA LYS A 304 -5.30 6.38 3.45
C LYS A 304 -5.99 7.43 4.31
N ALA A 305 -6.59 7.06 5.44
CA ALA A 305 -7.25 8.01 6.31
C ALA A 305 -6.20 8.70 7.19
N GLY A 306 -6.17 10.04 7.17
CA GLY A 306 -5.28 10.83 8.02
C GLY A 306 -5.57 10.59 9.51
N LEU A 307 -4.53 10.72 10.33
CA LEU A 307 -4.52 10.30 11.73
C LEU A 307 -5.70 10.84 12.56
N GLY A 308 -6.05 12.13 12.44
CA GLY A 308 -7.18 12.71 13.19
C GLY A 308 -8.52 12.01 12.94
N LYS A 309 -8.76 11.57 11.69
CA LYS A 309 -9.96 10.81 11.32
C LYS A 309 -9.94 9.40 11.90
N LEU A 310 -8.78 8.77 11.97
CA LEU A 310 -8.61 7.45 12.60
C LEU A 310 -8.79 7.51 14.11
N ILE A 311 -8.19 8.51 14.78
CA ILE A 311 -8.37 8.75 16.21
C ILE A 311 -9.84 8.93 16.54
N GLU A 312 -10.54 9.83 15.84
CA GLU A 312 -11.95 10.12 16.13
C GLU A 312 -12.87 8.93 15.78
N SER A 313 -12.56 8.14 14.74
CA SER A 313 -13.28 6.90 14.42
C SER A 313 -13.12 5.86 15.52
N HIS A 314 -11.90 5.66 16.03
CA HIS A 314 -11.61 4.68 17.07
C HIS A 314 -12.17 5.10 18.43
N ARG A 315 -12.02 6.39 18.77
CA ARG A 315 -12.64 7.01 19.93
C ARG A 315 -14.15 6.83 19.92
N LYS A 316 -14.83 7.08 18.80
CA LYS A 316 -16.27 6.84 18.66
C LYS A 316 -16.66 5.37 18.79
N ALA A 317 -15.83 4.44 18.32
CA ALA A 317 -16.09 3.02 18.48
C ALA A 317 -16.01 2.58 19.96
N VAL A 318 -14.97 3.01 20.69
CA VAL A 318 -14.77 2.64 22.11
C VAL A 318 -15.75 3.37 23.04
N LEU A 319 -16.08 4.64 22.77
CA LEU A 319 -16.99 5.45 23.60
C LEU A 319 -18.48 5.25 23.27
N LYS A 320 -18.87 4.24 22.48
CA LYS A 320 -20.28 3.89 22.29
C LYS A 320 -20.87 3.45 23.64
N PRO A 321 -21.95 4.09 24.15
CA PRO A 321 -22.58 3.64 25.37
C PRO A 321 -23.13 2.23 25.19
N ALA A 322 -22.65 1.27 25.99
CA ALA A 322 -23.29 -0.01 26.17
C ALA A 322 -24.59 0.17 26.98
N SER A 323 -25.62 0.70 26.31
CA SER A 323 -27.02 0.75 26.75
C SER A 323 -27.25 1.03 28.25
N LEU A 324 -26.67 2.11 28.80
CA LEU A 324 -27.09 2.69 30.08
C LEU A 324 -27.37 4.19 29.90
N GLY A 325 -28.44 4.66 30.51
CA GLY A 325 -28.98 6.00 30.27
C GLY A 325 -28.15 7.13 30.86
N ASN A 326 -28.12 8.26 30.13
CA ASN A 326 -27.88 9.62 30.61
C ASN A 326 -26.81 9.84 31.70
N MET A 327 -25.62 9.26 31.53
CA MET A 327 -24.41 9.81 32.14
C MET A 327 -23.17 9.41 31.31
N THR A 328 -22.59 10.37 30.57
CA THR A 328 -21.38 10.14 29.77
C THR A 328 -20.14 10.22 30.66
N VAL A 329 -19.81 9.11 31.33
CA VAL A 329 -18.46 8.88 31.87
C VAL A 329 -17.57 8.44 30.71
N VAL A 330 -16.44 9.13 30.48
CA VAL A 330 -15.57 8.94 29.30
C VAL A 330 -14.48 7.88 29.57
N SER A 331 -14.82 6.88 30.38
CA SER A 331 -13.89 5.84 30.82
C SER A 331 -13.45 4.92 29.69
N GLY A 332 -12.14 4.67 29.59
CA GLY A 332 -11.57 3.67 28.67
C GLY A 332 -10.71 4.20 27.51
N LEU A 333 -10.37 5.49 27.48
CA LEU A 333 -9.44 6.01 26.47
C LEU A 333 -8.02 5.44 26.60
N GLU A 334 -7.57 5.12 27.81
CA GLU A 334 -6.26 4.50 28.06
C GLU A 334 -6.18 3.06 27.52
N THR A 335 -7.28 2.30 27.64
CA THR A 335 -7.38 0.95 27.07
C THR A 335 -7.55 0.97 25.55
N ALA A 336 -8.11 2.06 24.99
CA ALA A 336 -8.17 2.27 23.54
C ALA A 336 -6.80 2.60 22.91
N PHE A 337 -5.94 3.33 23.65
CA PHE A 337 -4.62 3.80 23.20
C PHE A 337 -3.51 3.45 24.22
N PRO A 338 -3.18 2.16 24.41
CA PRO A 338 -2.27 1.71 25.48
C PRO A 338 -0.80 2.11 25.27
N LEU A 339 -0.31 2.21 24.02
CA LEU A 339 1.04 2.71 23.76
C LEU A 339 1.11 4.21 24.06
N LYS A 340 0.07 4.98 23.69
CA LYS A 340 -0.04 6.37 24.07
C LYS A 340 -0.07 6.55 25.58
N ALA A 341 -0.87 5.77 26.31
CA ALA A 341 -0.98 5.85 27.76
C ALA A 341 0.36 5.61 28.46
N SER A 342 1.05 4.54 28.06
CA SER A 342 2.29 4.12 28.72
C SER A 342 3.53 4.91 28.33
N ARG A 343 3.53 5.63 27.19
CA ARG A 343 4.76 6.20 26.58
C ARG A 343 4.73 7.70 26.29
N HIS A 344 3.56 8.32 26.19
CA HIS A 344 3.47 9.74 25.89
C HIS A 344 3.90 10.59 27.11
N PRO A 345 4.81 11.57 26.97
CA PRO A 345 5.40 12.30 28.10
C PRO A 345 4.37 12.87 29.09
N LEU A 346 3.30 13.49 28.58
CA LEU A 346 2.22 14.03 29.43
C LEU A 346 1.19 13.01 29.94
N LEU A 347 0.90 11.93 29.19
CA LEU A 347 -0.32 11.13 29.43
C LEU A 347 -0.11 10.00 30.43
N ARG A 348 1.13 9.73 30.81
CA ARG A 348 1.50 8.67 31.74
C ARG A 348 0.89 8.82 33.15
N ASN A 349 0.44 10.02 33.53
CA ASN A 349 -0.15 10.34 34.84
C ASN A 349 -1.24 11.44 34.80
N SER A 350 -1.95 11.66 33.69
CA SER A 350 -2.96 12.75 33.57
C SER A 350 -4.40 12.27 33.36
N ASN A 351 -5.37 13.15 33.63
CA ASN A 351 -6.79 12.80 33.70
C ASN A 351 -7.48 12.70 32.33
N GLU A 352 -8.72 12.17 32.32
CA GLU A 352 -9.49 11.92 31.09
C GLU A 352 -9.80 13.19 30.26
N ASP A 353 -9.86 14.37 30.91
CA ASP A 353 -10.05 15.65 30.24
C ASP A 353 -8.83 16.04 29.39
N VAL A 354 -7.63 15.93 29.96
CA VAL A 354 -6.35 16.16 29.25
C VAL A 354 -6.21 15.15 28.09
N TRP A 355 -6.56 13.89 28.32
CA TRP A 355 -6.66 12.86 27.29
C TRP A 355 -7.59 13.24 26.13
N SER A 356 -8.82 13.67 26.44
CA SER A 356 -9.81 14.03 25.43
C SER A 356 -9.47 15.35 24.72
N ALA A 357 -8.76 16.27 25.37
CA ALA A 357 -8.27 17.50 24.75
C ALA A 357 -7.13 17.20 23.76
N LEU A 358 -6.13 16.43 24.19
CA LEU A 358 -5.00 16.05 23.33
C LEU A 358 -5.44 15.22 22.12
N LEU A 359 -6.35 14.26 22.28
CA LEU A 359 -6.88 13.46 21.15
C LEU A 359 -7.63 14.29 20.08
N ARG A 360 -8.00 15.54 20.35
CA ARG A 360 -8.57 16.46 19.35
C ARG A 360 -7.51 17.11 18.44
N LYS A 361 -6.20 16.80 18.62
CA LYS A 361 -5.05 17.44 17.94
C LYS A 361 -5.07 18.96 18.13
N LEU A 362 -4.61 19.40 19.31
CA LEU A 362 -4.45 20.82 19.62
C LEU A 362 -3.57 21.49 18.54
N PRO A 363 -3.94 22.69 18.04
CA PRO A 363 -3.27 23.31 16.92
C PRO A 363 -1.83 23.71 17.26
N MET A 364 -0.88 23.28 16.43
CA MET A 364 0.52 23.67 16.55
C MET A 364 0.77 25.03 15.85
N PRO A 365 1.45 25.98 16.50
CA PRO A 365 1.71 27.31 15.95
C PRO A 365 2.92 27.29 15.00
N TRP A 366 2.78 26.57 13.88
CA TRP A 366 3.86 26.35 12.89
C TRP A 366 4.46 27.62 12.30
N ASP A 367 3.68 28.69 12.20
CA ASP A 367 4.08 29.98 11.61
C ASP A 367 5.20 30.68 12.42
N PHE A 368 5.39 30.27 13.69
CA PHE A 368 6.43 30.82 14.57
C PHE A 368 7.74 30.02 14.56
N PHE A 369 7.80 28.88 13.85
CA PHE A 369 8.90 27.91 14.02
C PHE A 369 9.92 27.90 12.86
N SER A 370 10.95 28.73 13.02
CA SER A 370 11.93 29.10 11.99
C SER A 370 13.36 28.61 12.27
N GLY A 371 13.72 28.38 13.53
CA GLY A 371 15.08 28.02 13.95
C GLY A 371 15.16 27.28 15.29
N CYS A 372 16.33 26.70 15.59
CA CYS A 372 16.55 25.94 16.83
C CYS A 372 16.29 26.78 18.09
N ASP A 373 16.48 28.09 18.01
CA ASP A 373 16.37 29.02 19.14
C ASP A 373 14.88 29.29 19.51
N ASP A 374 13.93 28.84 18.68
CA ASP A 374 12.49 28.91 18.95
C ASP A 374 12.04 27.88 20.01
N PHE A 375 12.83 26.83 20.27
CA PHE A 375 12.49 25.79 21.26
C PHE A 375 12.43 26.29 22.71
N ASP A 376 13.20 27.32 23.05
CA ASP A 376 13.27 27.90 24.40
C ASP A 376 12.27 29.05 24.62
N LYS A 377 11.54 29.46 23.58
CA LYS A 377 10.48 30.47 23.70
C LYS A 377 9.24 29.86 24.36
N PRO A 378 8.53 30.57 25.25
CA PRO A 378 7.21 30.17 25.73
C PRO A 378 6.11 30.83 24.86
N PRO A 379 5.52 30.15 23.86
CA PRO A 379 4.34 30.67 23.19
C PRO A 379 3.14 30.70 24.15
N GLU A 380 2.14 31.52 23.84
CA GLU A 380 0.87 31.57 24.59
C GLU A 380 0.21 30.19 24.72
N THR A 381 0.36 29.37 23.67
CA THR A 381 -0.06 27.96 23.61
C THR A 381 0.62 27.05 24.65
N ALA A 382 1.89 27.33 25.01
CA ALA A 382 2.60 26.60 26.06
C ALA A 382 2.02 26.91 27.44
N ASN A 383 1.82 28.20 27.73
CA ASN A 383 1.22 28.66 28.99
C ASN A 383 -0.19 28.07 29.19
N PHE A 384 -1.02 28.01 28.14
CA PHE A 384 -2.36 27.40 28.20
C PHE A 384 -2.35 25.92 28.62
N MET A 385 -1.29 25.18 28.26
CA MET A 385 -1.13 23.76 28.60
C MET A 385 -0.23 23.52 29.83
N GLY A 386 0.24 24.58 30.51
CA GLY A 386 1.10 24.47 31.68
C GLY A 386 2.58 24.16 31.39
N PHE A 387 3.03 24.33 30.14
CA PHE A 387 4.42 24.15 29.73
C PHE A 387 5.24 25.44 29.85
N THR A 388 6.53 25.31 30.16
CA THR A 388 7.46 26.45 30.28
C THR A 388 8.33 26.69 29.04
N ARG A 389 8.47 25.69 28.15
CA ARG A 389 9.26 25.79 26.89
C ARG A 389 8.44 25.25 25.72
N PHE A 390 8.60 25.82 24.53
CA PHE A 390 7.95 25.30 23.32
C PHE A 390 8.35 23.86 23.01
N GLN A 391 9.62 23.48 23.28
CA GLN A 391 10.09 22.11 23.08
C GLN A 391 9.18 21.07 23.76
N ASP A 392 8.65 21.36 24.94
CA ASP A 392 7.83 20.41 25.69
C ASP A 392 6.44 20.23 25.06
N VAL A 393 5.87 21.32 24.52
CA VAL A 393 4.63 21.30 23.70
C VAL A 393 4.85 20.49 22.42
N PHE A 394 5.95 20.78 21.73
CA PHE A 394 6.33 20.15 20.47
C PHE A 394 6.58 18.65 20.64
N ASP A 395 7.31 18.25 21.69
CA ASP A 395 7.57 16.85 22.00
C ASP A 395 6.29 16.11 22.43
N ALA A 396 5.36 16.77 23.12
CA ALA A 396 4.04 16.21 23.38
C ALA A 396 3.20 16.04 22.10
N TYR A 397 3.17 17.03 21.20
CA TYR A 397 2.47 16.93 19.91
C TYR A 397 3.03 15.78 19.05
N LEU A 398 4.35 15.72 18.87
CA LEU A 398 4.98 14.69 18.06
C LEU A 398 4.84 13.30 18.71
N ALA A 399 4.89 13.21 20.05
CA ALA A 399 4.62 11.97 20.77
C ALA A 399 3.17 11.51 20.59
N LEU A 400 2.20 12.44 20.57
CA LEU A 400 0.80 12.15 20.34
C LEU A 400 0.59 11.50 18.98
N ASP A 401 1.17 12.10 17.93
CA ASP A 401 0.99 11.61 16.58
C ASP A 401 1.58 10.21 16.41
N ILE A 402 2.82 10.01 16.86
CA ILE A 402 3.50 8.72 16.76
C ILE A 402 2.80 7.63 17.58
N THR A 403 2.45 7.91 18.85
CA THR A 403 1.91 6.87 19.75
C THR A 403 0.46 6.52 19.44
N ALA A 404 -0.40 7.51 19.15
CA ALA A 404 -1.77 7.25 18.71
C ALA A 404 -1.78 6.49 17.37
N TYR A 405 -0.87 6.86 16.45
CA TYR A 405 -0.73 6.14 15.19
C TYR A 405 -0.23 4.71 15.38
N ALA A 406 0.74 4.50 16.27
CA ALA A 406 1.24 3.17 16.62
C ALA A 406 0.13 2.27 17.16
N ASP A 407 -0.70 2.75 18.09
CA ASP A 407 -1.85 2.00 18.61
C ASP A 407 -2.81 1.57 17.49
N LEU A 408 -3.28 2.53 16.69
CA LEU A 408 -4.21 2.30 15.57
C LEU A 408 -3.65 1.30 14.54
N MET A 409 -2.35 1.39 14.24
CA MET A 409 -1.69 0.50 13.29
C MET A 409 -1.36 -0.88 13.87
N GLN A 410 -1.13 -1.00 15.18
CA GLN A 410 -1.01 -2.32 15.82
C GLN A 410 -2.37 -3.01 15.94
N ILE A 411 -3.47 -2.26 16.13
CA ILE A 411 -4.84 -2.79 16.01
C ILE A 411 -5.07 -3.34 14.60
N PHE A 412 -4.83 -2.53 13.55
CA PHE A 412 -4.92 -2.98 12.15
C PHE A 412 -4.11 -4.27 11.91
N ARG A 413 -2.84 -4.25 12.33
CA ARG A 413 -1.88 -5.32 12.07
C ARG A 413 -2.23 -6.62 12.80
N ARG A 414 -2.64 -6.53 14.07
CA ARG A 414 -3.11 -7.68 14.86
C ARG A 414 -4.37 -8.27 14.25
N HIS A 415 -5.36 -7.44 13.97
CA HIS A 415 -6.63 -7.85 13.38
C HIS A 415 -6.45 -8.53 12.01
N PHE A 416 -5.58 -7.99 11.15
CA PHE A 416 -5.24 -8.60 9.86
C PHE A 416 -4.55 -9.97 10.04
N PHE A 417 -3.66 -10.10 11.03
CA PHE A 417 -3.00 -11.37 11.34
C PHE A 417 -3.94 -12.42 11.98
N GLU A 418 -4.86 -12.00 12.83
CA GLU A 418 -5.92 -12.87 13.39
C GLU A 418 -6.83 -13.40 12.26
N THR A 419 -7.25 -12.53 11.35
CA THR A 419 -8.19 -12.85 10.26
C THR A 419 -7.54 -13.65 9.11
N HIS A 420 -6.27 -13.39 8.78
CA HIS A 420 -5.62 -13.92 7.58
C HIS A 420 -4.34 -14.72 7.83
N HIS A 421 -3.80 -14.70 9.05
CA HIS A 421 -2.51 -15.29 9.44
C HIS A 421 -1.33 -14.81 8.60
N LEU A 422 -1.37 -13.54 8.21
CA LEU A 422 -0.32 -12.83 7.49
C LEU A 422 -0.04 -11.50 8.17
N ASP A 423 1.23 -11.14 8.36
CA ASP A 423 1.60 -9.80 8.84
C ASP A 423 1.57 -8.82 7.67
N PRO A 424 0.67 -7.81 7.66
CA PRO A 424 0.59 -6.85 6.57
C PRO A 424 1.88 -6.04 6.43
N PHE A 425 2.63 -5.77 7.51
CA PHE A 425 3.82 -4.90 7.46
C PHE A 425 5.08 -5.61 6.95
N LEU A 426 4.98 -6.90 6.60
CA LEU A 426 5.97 -7.62 5.81
C LEU A 426 5.66 -7.60 4.29
N TYR A 427 4.65 -6.82 3.87
CA TYR A 427 4.34 -6.48 2.47
C TYR A 427 4.68 -5.00 2.18
N PRO A 428 4.82 -4.60 0.91
CA PRO A 428 4.99 -3.19 0.55
C PRO A 428 3.69 -2.37 0.60
N THR A 429 2.52 -3.02 0.50
CA THR A 429 1.20 -2.36 0.41
C THR A 429 0.08 -3.30 0.89
N LEU A 430 -1.04 -2.76 1.39
CA LEU A 430 -2.25 -3.54 1.72
C LEU A 430 -2.77 -4.37 0.53
N PRO A 431 -2.93 -3.85 -0.71
CA PRO A 431 -3.27 -4.67 -1.88
C PRO A 431 -2.40 -5.93 -2.02
N SER A 432 -1.11 -5.86 -1.67
CA SER A 432 -0.21 -7.01 -1.77
C SER A 432 -0.45 -8.05 -0.66
N ALA A 433 -0.75 -7.59 0.56
CA ALA A 433 -1.13 -8.45 1.68
C ALA A 433 -2.51 -9.10 1.48
N ALA A 434 -3.51 -8.31 1.08
CA ALA A 434 -4.88 -8.76 0.82
C ALA A 434 -4.95 -9.80 -0.31
N TRP A 435 -4.12 -9.62 -1.36
CA TRP A 435 -4.02 -10.59 -2.45
C TRP A 435 -3.39 -11.92 -2.02
N ASP A 436 -2.33 -11.88 -1.22
CA ASP A 436 -1.75 -13.10 -0.65
C ASP A 436 -2.73 -13.78 0.33
N ALA A 437 -3.55 -13.02 1.08
CA ALA A 437 -4.61 -13.55 1.95
C ALA A 437 -5.70 -14.28 1.14
N ALA A 438 -6.20 -13.67 0.07
CA ALA A 438 -7.17 -14.29 -0.83
C ALA A 438 -6.59 -15.53 -1.54
N LEU A 439 -5.34 -15.46 -2.01
CA LEU A 439 -4.65 -16.63 -2.56
C LEU A 439 -4.43 -17.74 -1.53
N ARG A 440 -4.20 -17.42 -0.25
CA ARG A 440 -3.98 -18.41 0.82
C ARG A 440 -5.24 -19.22 1.07
N ASP A 441 -6.39 -18.55 1.21
CA ASP A 441 -7.71 -19.18 1.29
C ASP A 441 -8.01 -20.06 0.07
N ILE A 442 -7.78 -19.58 -1.15
CA ILE A 442 -7.95 -20.40 -2.37
C ILE A 442 -6.99 -21.62 -2.36
N THR A 443 -5.75 -21.44 -1.91
CA THR A 443 -4.71 -22.52 -1.92
C THR A 443 -5.02 -23.63 -0.93
N GLN A 444 -5.76 -23.34 0.14
CA GLN A 444 -6.19 -24.33 1.14
C GLN A 444 -7.35 -25.21 0.64
N ARG A 445 -8.06 -24.81 -0.42
CA ARG A 445 -9.15 -25.60 -1.01
C ARG A 445 -8.61 -26.65 -2.00
N ARG A 446 -9.32 -27.78 -2.10
CA ARG A 446 -8.95 -28.92 -2.98
C ARG A 446 -9.54 -28.84 -4.40
N ASP A 447 -10.28 -27.78 -4.74
CA ASP A 447 -11.12 -27.69 -5.93
C ASP A 447 -10.38 -27.14 -7.18
N LYS A 448 -10.43 -25.83 -7.41
CA LYS A 448 -9.96 -25.16 -8.62
C LYS A 448 -8.85 -24.18 -8.22
N LYS A 449 -7.81 -24.07 -9.05
CA LYS A 449 -6.72 -23.12 -8.84
C LYS A 449 -6.64 -22.15 -10.00
N PHE A 450 -6.41 -20.88 -9.71
CA PHE A 450 -6.14 -19.88 -10.73
C PHE A 450 -4.96 -20.31 -11.62
N ARG A 451 -5.17 -20.27 -12.94
CA ARG A 451 -4.16 -20.46 -13.98
C ARG A 451 -3.95 -19.14 -14.69
N LEU A 452 -2.74 -18.62 -14.64
CA LEU A 452 -2.32 -17.47 -15.42
C LEU A 452 -2.35 -17.81 -16.92
N ILE A 453 -2.63 -16.80 -17.75
CA ILE A 453 -2.48 -16.88 -19.20
C ILE A 453 -1.02 -17.25 -19.54
N THR A 454 -0.82 -18.21 -20.45
CA THR A 454 0.52 -18.62 -20.91
C THR A 454 0.80 -18.23 -22.37
N ASN A 455 -0.24 -18.02 -23.19
CA ASN A 455 -0.10 -17.51 -24.56
C ASN A 455 0.02 -15.97 -24.53
N LEU A 456 0.98 -15.42 -25.28
CA LEU A 456 1.21 -13.98 -25.39
C LEU A 456 0.08 -13.25 -26.15
N GLU A 457 -0.52 -13.86 -27.16
CA GLU A 457 -1.62 -13.31 -27.97
C GLU A 457 -2.87 -13.16 -27.11
N ILE A 458 -3.30 -14.23 -26.43
CA ILE A 458 -4.41 -14.20 -25.46
C ILE A 458 -4.18 -13.14 -24.37
N TYR A 459 -2.93 -12.96 -23.93
CA TYR A 459 -2.60 -11.91 -22.98
C TYR A 459 -2.74 -10.51 -23.61
N ALA A 460 -2.26 -10.29 -24.82
CA ALA A 460 -2.43 -9.03 -25.55
C ALA A 460 -3.92 -8.70 -25.77
N ASP A 461 -4.72 -9.68 -26.17
CA ASP A 461 -6.17 -9.60 -26.31
C ASP A 461 -6.83 -9.15 -25.00
N VAL A 462 -6.57 -9.84 -23.88
CA VAL A 462 -7.14 -9.45 -22.59
C VAL A 462 -6.65 -8.06 -22.16
N ARG A 463 -5.39 -7.69 -22.42
CA ARG A 463 -4.85 -6.35 -22.12
C ARG A 463 -5.51 -5.26 -22.98
N LYS A 464 -5.94 -5.59 -24.20
CA LYS A 464 -6.72 -4.73 -25.09
C LYS A 464 -8.20 -4.65 -24.66
N ALA A 465 -8.80 -5.75 -24.18
CA ALA A 465 -10.16 -5.77 -23.67
C ALA A 465 -10.31 -5.03 -22.32
N LEU A 466 -9.24 -4.94 -21.52
CA LEU A 466 -9.28 -4.35 -20.18
C LEU A 466 -9.55 -2.83 -20.22
N MET A 467 -10.78 -2.45 -19.84
CA MET A 467 -11.29 -1.07 -19.82
C MET A 467 -11.68 -0.65 -18.40
N GLY A 468 -11.59 0.65 -18.09
CA GLY A 468 -12.00 1.18 -16.79
C GLY A 468 -13.51 1.09 -16.53
N GLY A 469 -13.94 1.53 -15.34
CA GLY A 469 -15.36 1.68 -15.03
C GLY A 469 -16.06 2.67 -15.96
N LEU A 470 -17.36 2.49 -16.16
CA LEU A 470 -18.19 3.38 -16.97
C LEU A 470 -18.30 4.76 -16.31
N CYS A 471 -18.15 5.82 -17.09
CA CYS A 471 -18.34 7.20 -16.66
C CYS A 471 -18.84 8.01 -17.86
N ALA A 472 -20.03 8.59 -17.74
CA ALA A 472 -20.73 9.28 -18.81
C ALA A 472 -21.69 10.33 -18.23
N ILE A 473 -21.98 11.37 -19.01
CA ILE A 473 -22.82 12.50 -18.62
C ILE A 473 -23.85 12.72 -19.73
N PHE A 474 -25.08 12.25 -19.51
CA PHE A 474 -26.18 12.35 -20.48
C PHE A 474 -26.79 13.76 -20.52
N ARG A 475 -26.77 14.45 -19.38
CA ARG A 475 -27.27 15.81 -19.23
C ARG A 475 -26.16 16.68 -18.64
N PRO A 476 -25.46 17.50 -19.46
CA PRO A 476 -24.31 18.30 -19.02
C PRO A 476 -24.62 19.26 -17.86
N HIS A 477 -25.87 19.73 -17.75
CA HIS A 477 -26.30 20.62 -16.67
C HIS A 477 -27.73 20.32 -16.20
N SER A 478 -27.93 20.31 -14.88
CA SER A 478 -29.22 20.01 -14.25
C SER A 478 -29.26 20.48 -12.80
N GLU A 479 -29.94 21.58 -12.55
CA GLU A 479 -30.19 22.08 -11.18
C GLU A 479 -31.44 21.44 -10.55
N ALA A 480 -31.48 21.39 -9.23
CA ALA A 480 -32.68 21.09 -8.46
C ALA A 480 -33.49 22.38 -8.24
N ASN A 481 -34.79 22.24 -8.00
CA ASN A 481 -35.71 23.33 -7.68
C ASN A 481 -36.82 22.78 -6.78
N PHE A 482 -36.72 22.94 -5.46
CA PHE A 482 -37.74 22.49 -4.52
C PHE A 482 -37.92 23.49 -3.37
N GLU A 483 -39.11 23.51 -2.79
CA GLU A 483 -39.47 24.47 -1.74
C GLU A 483 -38.51 24.37 -0.55
N GLY A 484 -38.00 25.53 -0.10
CA GLY A 484 -37.05 25.63 1.02
C GLY A 484 -35.57 25.58 0.65
N MET A 485 -35.18 25.41 -0.62
CA MET A 485 -33.79 25.61 -1.04
C MET A 485 -33.47 27.08 -1.34
N GLU A 486 -32.21 27.49 -1.13
CA GLU A 486 -31.71 28.80 -1.57
C GLU A 486 -31.82 28.91 -3.10
N GLY A 487 -32.41 30.01 -3.59
CA GLY A 487 -32.67 30.22 -5.02
C GLY A 487 -33.91 29.49 -5.58
N TYR A 488 -34.76 28.88 -4.74
CA TYR A 488 -36.03 28.27 -5.17
C TYR A 488 -36.89 29.24 -6.01
N ASN A 489 -37.41 28.76 -7.13
CA ASN A 489 -38.31 29.52 -8.00
C ASN A 489 -39.60 28.74 -8.27
N ALA A 490 -40.71 29.23 -7.73
CA ALA A 490 -42.04 28.65 -7.90
C ALA A 490 -42.59 28.72 -9.35
N GLN A 491 -41.96 29.50 -10.24
CA GLN A 491 -42.28 29.55 -11.68
C GLN A 491 -41.60 28.43 -12.48
N ILE A 492 -40.66 27.70 -11.87
CA ILE A 492 -39.98 26.55 -12.47
C ILE A 492 -40.59 25.28 -11.86
N SER A 493 -40.68 24.21 -12.65
CA SER A 493 -41.21 22.93 -12.15
C SER A 493 -40.39 22.40 -10.97
N ALA A 494 -41.07 21.75 -10.03
CA ALA A 494 -40.42 21.11 -8.89
C ALA A 494 -39.51 19.97 -9.37
N LYS A 495 -38.29 19.91 -8.84
CA LYS A 495 -37.24 19.01 -9.32
C LYS A 495 -36.24 18.67 -8.22
N SER A 496 -36.13 17.39 -7.89
CA SER A 496 -35.19 16.87 -6.91
C SER A 496 -33.95 16.26 -7.58
N ALA A 497 -32.82 16.27 -6.88
CA ALA A 497 -31.62 15.55 -7.29
C ALA A 497 -31.36 14.39 -6.31
N LEU A 498 -31.05 13.20 -6.83
CA LEU A 498 -30.77 12.01 -6.04
C LEU A 498 -29.36 11.48 -6.37
N TYR A 499 -28.57 11.21 -5.33
CA TYR A 499 -27.27 10.57 -5.46
C TYR A 499 -27.35 9.11 -5.00
N LEU A 500 -27.00 8.18 -5.88
CA LEU A 500 -26.97 6.74 -5.61
C LEU A 500 -25.54 6.22 -5.82
N ASP A 501 -25.06 5.41 -4.87
CA ASP A 501 -23.74 4.75 -4.93
C ASP A 501 -23.90 3.23 -4.70
N ILE A 502 -23.22 2.43 -5.52
CA ILE A 502 -23.26 0.97 -5.40
C ILE A 502 -22.25 0.54 -4.33
N ASN A 503 -22.78 0.18 -3.16
CA ASN A 503 -22.01 -0.35 -2.04
C ASN A 503 -21.10 -1.53 -2.46
N SER A 504 -19.80 -1.26 -2.60
CA SER A 504 -18.76 -2.25 -2.92
C SER A 504 -18.95 -3.02 -4.24
N MET A 505 -19.22 -2.29 -5.33
CA MET A 505 -19.36 -2.83 -6.69
C MET A 505 -18.26 -3.85 -7.08
N TYR A 506 -16.97 -3.49 -7.02
CA TYR A 506 -15.89 -4.43 -7.42
C TYR A 506 -15.80 -5.70 -6.55
N PRO A 507 -15.87 -5.65 -5.20
CA PRO A 507 -16.02 -6.87 -4.41
C PRO A 507 -17.26 -7.71 -4.71
N HIS A 508 -18.39 -7.09 -5.06
CA HIS A 508 -19.58 -7.83 -5.49
C HIS A 508 -19.31 -8.56 -6.81
N ALA A 509 -18.73 -7.89 -7.81
CA ALA A 509 -18.25 -8.53 -9.04
C ALA A 509 -17.21 -9.63 -8.78
N MET A 510 -16.39 -9.51 -7.73
CA MET A 510 -15.48 -10.59 -7.29
C MET A 510 -16.18 -11.81 -6.67
N THR A 511 -17.51 -11.80 -6.47
CA THR A 511 -18.29 -12.99 -6.07
C THR A 511 -18.82 -13.81 -7.25
N LYS A 512 -18.77 -13.27 -8.47
CA LYS A 512 -19.31 -13.84 -9.71
C LYS A 512 -18.46 -15.00 -10.25
N HIS A 513 -18.97 -15.70 -11.26
CA HIS A 513 -18.17 -16.69 -12.00
C HIS A 513 -17.11 -15.96 -12.84
N LEU A 514 -15.84 -16.04 -12.44
CA LEU A 514 -14.74 -15.30 -13.07
C LEU A 514 -13.77 -16.24 -13.80
N PRO A 515 -13.10 -15.80 -14.88
CA PRO A 515 -12.25 -16.66 -15.70
C PRO A 515 -11.01 -17.09 -14.89
N PHE A 516 -10.99 -18.35 -14.45
CA PHE A 516 -9.91 -18.88 -13.62
C PHE A 516 -8.82 -19.59 -14.44
N SER A 517 -9.11 -19.89 -15.70
CA SER A 517 -8.21 -20.58 -16.63
C SER A 517 -7.27 -19.61 -17.36
N GLY A 518 -6.25 -20.15 -18.03
CA GLY A 518 -5.33 -19.37 -18.87
C GLY A 518 -5.87 -19.01 -20.26
N GLY A 519 -7.10 -19.45 -20.58
CA GLY A 519 -7.76 -19.25 -21.87
C GLY A 519 -7.27 -20.19 -22.99
N CYS A 520 -8.08 -20.29 -24.04
CA CYS A 520 -7.70 -20.88 -25.33
C CYS A 520 -8.29 -20.04 -26.48
N ALA A 521 -7.57 -19.92 -27.59
CA ALA A 521 -8.12 -19.36 -28.82
C ALA A 521 -9.22 -20.30 -29.35
N VAL A 522 -10.30 -19.73 -29.87
CA VAL A 522 -11.37 -20.50 -30.53
C VAL A 522 -11.11 -20.49 -32.04
N LYS A 523 -11.03 -21.66 -32.68
CA LYS A 523 -11.03 -21.71 -34.15
C LYS A 523 -12.45 -21.39 -34.64
N LEU A 524 -12.59 -20.26 -35.33
CA LEU A 524 -13.84 -19.88 -35.98
C LEU A 524 -14.04 -20.62 -37.32
N PRO A 525 -15.29 -20.64 -37.82
CA PRO A 525 -15.57 -20.87 -39.23
C PRO A 525 -14.80 -19.89 -40.13
N GLU A 526 -14.44 -20.32 -41.33
CA GLU A 526 -13.71 -19.47 -42.28
C GLU A 526 -14.65 -18.47 -42.97
N CYS A 527 -15.87 -18.91 -43.32
CA CYS A 527 -16.93 -18.08 -43.90
C CYS A 527 -17.53 -17.11 -42.88
N GLU A 528 -17.75 -15.86 -43.29
CA GLU A 528 -18.24 -14.76 -42.44
C GLU A 528 -19.67 -14.97 -41.92
N GLY A 529 -20.60 -15.43 -42.77
CA GLY A 529 -21.98 -15.74 -42.34
C GLY A 529 -22.02 -16.78 -41.21
N LEU A 530 -21.19 -17.83 -41.33
CA LEU A 530 -21.06 -18.87 -40.29
C LEU A 530 -20.44 -18.34 -38.99
N LYS A 531 -19.62 -17.27 -39.02
CA LYS A 531 -19.13 -16.60 -37.80
C LYS A 531 -20.24 -15.84 -37.10
N LEU A 532 -21.12 -15.18 -37.85
CA LEU A 532 -22.29 -14.46 -37.30
C LEU A 532 -23.31 -15.43 -36.72
N GLU A 533 -23.64 -16.51 -37.43
CA GLU A 533 -24.50 -17.59 -36.91
C GLU A 533 -23.94 -18.18 -35.61
N TRP A 534 -22.62 -18.43 -35.55
CA TRP A 534 -21.96 -18.92 -34.34
C TRP A 534 -21.98 -17.90 -33.19
N LEU A 535 -21.83 -16.61 -33.49
CA LEU A 535 -21.89 -15.54 -32.50
C LEU A 535 -23.31 -15.37 -31.94
N HIS A 536 -24.34 -15.35 -32.80
CA HIS A 536 -25.74 -15.34 -32.37
C HIS A 536 -26.07 -16.56 -31.51
N GLY A 537 -25.66 -17.77 -31.93
CA GLY A 537 -25.84 -18.98 -31.13
C GLY A 537 -25.17 -18.95 -29.76
N ILE A 538 -24.12 -18.15 -29.57
CA ILE A 538 -23.59 -17.83 -28.23
C ILE A 538 -24.51 -16.84 -27.53
N LEU A 539 -24.78 -15.67 -28.12
CA LEU A 539 -25.56 -14.59 -27.51
C LEU A 539 -26.95 -15.07 -27.05
N ASP A 540 -27.64 -15.87 -27.87
CA ASP A 540 -28.94 -16.48 -27.58
C ASP A 540 -28.89 -17.47 -26.40
N SER A 541 -27.70 -18.02 -26.11
CA SER A 541 -27.46 -18.90 -24.95
C SER A 541 -27.04 -18.14 -23.67
N LEU A 542 -26.76 -16.84 -23.76
CA LEU A 542 -26.40 -16.00 -22.62
C LEU A 542 -27.65 -15.42 -21.96
N ASN A 543 -27.90 -15.79 -20.70
CA ASN A 543 -28.79 -15.00 -19.84
C ASN A 543 -27.95 -14.06 -18.96
N PRO A 544 -27.93 -12.73 -19.19
CA PRO A 544 -27.13 -11.79 -18.42
C PRO A 544 -27.61 -11.62 -16.96
N LEU A 545 -28.76 -12.20 -16.61
CA LEU A 545 -29.28 -12.24 -15.24
C LEU A 545 -28.85 -13.52 -14.48
N GLU A 546 -28.19 -14.48 -15.15
CA GLU A 546 -27.77 -15.75 -14.55
C GLU A 546 -26.28 -15.81 -14.18
N ASP A 547 -26.02 -15.85 -12.88
CA ASP A 547 -24.69 -15.89 -12.25
C ASP A 547 -23.91 -17.22 -12.44
N ARG A 548 -24.24 -18.07 -13.42
CA ARG A 548 -23.82 -19.50 -13.49
C ARG A 548 -23.11 -19.94 -14.78
N MET A 549 -22.73 -19.02 -15.66
CA MET A 549 -21.94 -19.32 -16.85
C MET A 549 -20.63 -20.07 -16.48
N GLU A 550 -20.48 -21.33 -16.93
CA GLU A 550 -19.25 -22.14 -16.76
C GLU A 550 -18.13 -21.74 -17.74
N THR A 551 -18.49 -21.00 -18.78
CA THR A 551 -17.62 -20.56 -19.88
C THR A 551 -17.83 -19.08 -20.14
N ILE A 552 -16.73 -18.34 -20.30
CA ILE A 552 -16.71 -16.93 -20.67
C ILE A 552 -16.00 -16.77 -22.02
N TYR A 553 -16.57 -15.97 -22.91
CA TYR A 553 -15.99 -15.64 -24.21
C TYR A 553 -15.51 -14.18 -24.20
N LEU A 554 -14.29 -13.96 -24.70
CA LEU A 554 -13.81 -12.66 -25.14
C LEU A 554 -13.91 -12.66 -26.68
N VAL A 555 -14.83 -11.85 -27.18
CA VAL A 555 -15.13 -11.67 -28.60
C VAL A 555 -14.77 -10.25 -28.97
N PHE A 556 -13.97 -10.06 -30.03
CA PHE A 556 -13.87 -8.75 -30.67
C PHE A 556 -14.74 -8.74 -31.93
N VAL A 557 -15.63 -7.76 -31.99
CA VAL A 557 -16.53 -7.51 -33.12
C VAL A 557 -16.37 -6.07 -33.58
N ASP A 558 -16.62 -5.87 -34.87
CA ASP A 558 -16.95 -4.57 -35.44
C ASP A 558 -18.48 -4.54 -35.57
N TYR A 559 -19.12 -3.42 -35.22
CA TYR A 559 -20.59 -3.30 -35.25
C TYR A 559 -21.00 -1.84 -35.51
N ASP A 560 -22.08 -1.67 -36.25
CA ASP A 560 -22.79 -0.40 -36.40
C ASP A 560 -23.90 -0.30 -35.34
N PHE A 561 -24.16 0.91 -34.83
CA PHE A 561 -25.23 1.16 -33.86
C PHE A 561 -26.38 1.92 -34.53
N PRO A 562 -27.50 1.27 -34.86
CA PRO A 562 -28.56 1.87 -35.70
C PRO A 562 -29.18 3.11 -35.06
N GLU A 563 -29.44 4.15 -35.87
CA GLU A 563 -29.92 5.47 -35.42
C GLU A 563 -31.24 5.38 -34.65
N GLU A 564 -32.13 4.45 -35.02
CA GLU A 564 -33.41 4.21 -34.35
C GLU A 564 -33.28 3.81 -32.87
N PHE A 565 -32.10 3.37 -32.42
CA PHE A 565 -31.85 3.02 -31.01
C PHE A 565 -31.13 4.12 -30.21
N HIS A 566 -30.72 5.24 -30.83
CA HIS A 566 -29.92 6.28 -30.16
C HIS A 566 -30.70 6.98 -29.04
N ASP A 567 -31.99 7.24 -29.23
CA ASP A 567 -32.86 7.82 -28.18
C ASP A 567 -33.35 6.79 -27.16
N ALA A 568 -33.39 5.50 -27.53
CA ALA A 568 -33.84 4.42 -26.66
C ALA A 568 -32.76 4.00 -25.65
N ILE A 569 -31.49 3.93 -26.11
CA ILE A 569 -30.35 3.36 -25.40
C ILE A 569 -29.33 4.44 -25.05
N ASP A 570 -29.28 4.85 -23.77
CA ASP A 570 -28.35 5.87 -23.29
C ASP A 570 -26.87 5.43 -23.38
N TRP A 571 -26.62 4.10 -23.32
CA TRP A 571 -25.27 3.50 -23.29
C TRP A 571 -25.09 2.54 -24.48
N PRO A 572 -24.50 2.97 -25.61
CA PRO A 572 -23.93 2.01 -26.54
C PRO A 572 -22.79 1.24 -25.85
N SER A 573 -22.49 0.03 -26.35
CA SER A 573 -21.34 -0.74 -25.89
C SER A 573 -20.07 0.13 -25.90
N PRO A 574 -19.21 0.11 -24.85
CA PRO A 574 -18.06 1.00 -24.74
C PRO A 574 -17.07 0.84 -25.90
N CYS A 575 -17.31 1.59 -26.96
CA CYS A 575 -16.61 1.40 -28.20
C CYS A 575 -15.27 2.11 -28.17
N ARG A 576 -14.32 1.40 -28.76
CA ARG A 576 -12.91 1.68 -28.64
C ARG A 576 -12.68 2.79 -29.75
N MET A 577 -12.52 4.11 -29.48
CA MET A 577 -12.26 5.17 -30.53
C MET A 577 -11.44 6.43 -30.15
N ALA A 578 -10.49 6.84 -31.01
CA ALA A 578 -9.73 8.09 -30.85
C ALA A 578 -10.55 9.32 -31.30
N VAL A 579 -11.03 10.13 -30.36
CA VAL A 579 -11.89 11.30 -30.65
C VAL A 579 -11.14 12.36 -31.50
N PRO A 580 -11.60 12.68 -32.72
CA PRO A 580 -11.06 13.77 -33.54
C PRO A 580 -11.14 15.11 -32.82
N ALA A 581 -10.18 16.01 -33.07
CA ALA A 581 -10.17 17.35 -32.44
C ALA A 581 -11.43 18.19 -32.76
N GLU A 582 -12.16 17.81 -33.82
CA GLU A 582 -13.35 18.46 -34.33
C GLU A 582 -14.61 18.08 -33.52
N GLU A 583 -14.67 16.84 -33.01
CA GLU A 583 -15.72 16.35 -32.09
C GLU A 583 -15.49 16.80 -30.63
N VAL A 584 -14.29 17.28 -30.31
CA VAL A 584 -13.97 17.82 -28.98
C VAL A 584 -14.64 19.18 -28.79
N GLY A 585 -15.45 19.34 -27.75
CA GLY A 585 -16.12 20.62 -27.42
C GLY A 585 -15.14 21.77 -27.13
N PRO A 586 -15.56 23.06 -27.28
CA PRO A 586 -14.65 24.21 -27.35
C PRO A 586 -13.64 24.31 -26.21
N TYR A 587 -14.09 24.24 -24.95
CA TYR A 587 -13.23 24.27 -23.76
C TYR A 587 -12.16 23.17 -23.77
N ASN A 588 -12.54 21.96 -24.19
CA ASN A 588 -11.63 20.83 -24.20
C ASN A 588 -10.57 20.96 -25.31
N ARG A 589 -10.87 21.63 -26.44
CA ARG A 589 -9.90 21.88 -27.53
C ARG A 589 -8.69 22.66 -27.03
N ASP A 590 -8.91 23.71 -26.23
CA ASP A 590 -7.82 24.48 -25.63
C ASP A 590 -7.02 23.66 -24.61
N VAL A 591 -7.69 22.84 -23.79
CA VAL A 591 -7.04 21.97 -22.79
C VAL A 591 -6.19 20.85 -23.43
N VAL A 592 -6.58 20.33 -24.60
CA VAL A 592 -5.82 19.30 -25.34
C VAL A 592 -4.85 19.86 -26.39
N ARG A 593 -4.82 21.18 -26.59
CA ARG A 593 -3.96 21.84 -27.59
C ARG A 593 -2.48 21.44 -27.41
N GLY A 594 -1.86 20.96 -28.49
CA GLY A 594 -0.46 20.49 -28.49
C GLY A 594 -0.24 19.10 -27.88
N ARG A 595 -1.28 18.39 -27.45
CA ARG A 595 -1.20 16.97 -27.05
C ARG A 595 -1.52 16.09 -28.27
N LYS A 596 -0.77 15.00 -28.46
CA LYS A 596 -1.15 13.99 -29.47
C LYS A 596 -2.53 13.41 -29.10
N PRO A 597 -3.44 13.20 -30.06
CA PRO A 597 -4.60 12.34 -29.86
C PRO A 597 -4.11 11.02 -29.32
N VAL A 598 -4.52 10.67 -28.11
CA VAL A 598 -4.31 9.34 -27.60
C VAL A 598 -5.41 8.51 -28.22
N GLU A 599 -5.06 7.38 -28.85
CA GLU A 599 -5.98 6.27 -29.00
C GLU A 599 -6.43 5.84 -27.62
N LYS A 600 -7.46 6.53 -27.13
CA LYS A 600 -8.50 5.83 -26.43
C LYS A 600 -9.12 4.89 -27.45
N LEU A 601 -8.47 3.74 -27.60
CA LEU A 601 -9.10 2.50 -27.99
C LEU A 601 -9.45 2.39 -29.53
N VAL A 602 -9.41 1.20 -30.18
CA VAL A 602 -10.08 0.76 -31.47
C VAL A 602 -10.49 -0.76 -31.41
N PRO A 603 -11.62 -1.26 -31.99
CA PRO A 603 -11.88 -2.71 -32.16
C PRO A 603 -10.90 -3.37 -33.15
N TYR A 604 -10.75 -4.69 -33.09
CA TYR A 604 -9.92 -5.50 -34.02
C TYR A 604 -10.12 -6.99 -33.70
N LEU A 605 -10.23 -7.84 -34.71
CA LEU A 605 -10.66 -9.24 -34.61
C LEU A 605 -9.78 -10.13 -33.71
N GLY A 606 -10.42 -10.97 -32.89
CA GLY A 606 -9.78 -11.95 -32.01
C GLY A 606 -10.83 -12.69 -31.16
N PHE A 607 -10.57 -13.97 -30.84
CA PHE A 607 -11.57 -14.85 -30.23
C PHE A 607 -10.93 -15.78 -29.20
N THR A 608 -11.17 -15.51 -27.91
CA THR A 608 -10.64 -16.28 -26.78
C THR A 608 -11.77 -16.79 -25.89
N ARG A 609 -11.64 -18.03 -25.41
CA ARG A 609 -12.57 -18.64 -24.44
C ARG A 609 -11.85 -19.00 -23.13
N PHE A 610 -12.52 -18.80 -22.01
CA PHE A 610 -12.06 -19.15 -20.66
C PHE A 610 -13.10 -20.01 -19.94
N ASN A 611 -12.64 -20.95 -19.13
CA ASN A 611 -13.49 -21.57 -18.09
C ASN A 611 -13.58 -20.62 -16.88
N SER A 612 -14.76 -20.52 -16.27
CA SER A 612 -15.09 -19.61 -15.16
C SER A 612 -15.47 -20.35 -13.87
N TRP A 613 -15.22 -19.71 -12.71
CA TRP A 613 -15.55 -20.25 -11.39
C TRP A 613 -15.52 -19.13 -10.32
N PRO A 614 -16.38 -19.15 -9.28
CA PRO A 614 -16.45 -18.09 -8.27
C PRO A 614 -15.37 -18.23 -7.19
N LEU A 615 -14.10 -18.31 -7.59
CA LEU A 615 -12.97 -18.60 -6.69
C LEU A 615 -12.83 -17.63 -5.51
N LEU A 616 -13.08 -16.34 -5.75
CA LEU A 616 -12.97 -15.30 -4.73
C LEU A 616 -14.23 -15.19 -3.84
N LYS A 617 -15.37 -15.81 -4.23
CA LYS A 617 -16.66 -15.63 -3.57
C LYS A 617 -16.62 -15.90 -2.07
N SER A 618 -16.17 -17.07 -1.63
CA SER A 618 -16.13 -17.39 -0.19
C SER A 618 -15.06 -16.61 0.60
N PHE A 619 -14.07 -15.99 -0.07
CA PHE A 619 -13.22 -14.99 0.60
C PHE A 619 -14.02 -13.72 0.88
N MET A 620 -14.73 -13.22 -0.13
CA MET A 620 -15.56 -12.02 -0.02
C MET A 620 -16.71 -12.22 0.96
N ASP A 621 -17.47 -13.31 0.84
CA ASP A 621 -18.62 -13.63 1.70
C ASP A 621 -18.24 -13.67 3.18
N ARG A 622 -17.15 -14.37 3.54
CA ARG A 622 -16.66 -14.42 4.92
C ARG A 622 -16.13 -13.06 5.39
N SER A 623 -15.42 -12.32 4.52
CA SER A 623 -14.98 -10.96 4.84
C SER A 623 -16.17 -10.02 5.07
N TYR A 624 -17.27 -10.21 4.34
CA TYR A 624 -18.51 -9.44 4.53
C TYR A 624 -19.31 -9.85 5.76
N ALA A 625 -19.37 -11.15 6.10
CA ALA A 625 -19.95 -11.63 7.35
C ALA A 625 -19.19 -11.05 8.55
N TYR A 626 -17.87 -11.23 8.59
CA TYR A 626 -17.02 -10.69 9.65
C TYR A 626 -17.09 -9.16 9.73
N ARG A 627 -17.16 -8.45 8.60
CA ARG A 627 -17.37 -7.00 8.59
C ARG A 627 -18.72 -6.58 9.19
N ARG A 628 -19.78 -7.37 9.02
CA ARG A 628 -21.09 -7.12 9.67
C ARG A 628 -20.99 -7.35 11.18
N GLU A 629 -20.43 -8.49 11.60
CA GLU A 629 -20.19 -8.82 13.00
C GLU A 629 -19.45 -7.67 13.72
N LEU A 630 -18.33 -7.20 13.17
CA LEU A 630 -17.59 -6.06 13.71
C LEU A 630 -18.41 -4.75 13.75
N LYS A 631 -19.26 -4.51 12.76
CA LYS A 631 -20.13 -3.31 12.74
C LYS A 631 -21.20 -3.40 13.83
N ASP A 632 -21.76 -4.59 14.04
CA ASP A 632 -22.81 -4.88 15.02
C ASP A 632 -22.23 -4.88 16.46
N GLU A 633 -20.97 -5.31 16.62
CA GLU A 633 -20.12 -5.08 17.82
C GLU A 633 -19.73 -3.60 18.03
N GLY A 634 -20.07 -2.71 17.09
CA GLY A 634 -19.75 -1.28 17.15
C GLY A 634 -18.31 -0.90 16.77
N ARG A 635 -17.48 -1.85 16.34
CA ARG A 635 -16.04 -1.73 16.04
C ARG A 635 -15.78 -1.12 14.67
N ASP A 636 -16.09 0.17 14.56
CA ASP A 636 -16.06 0.93 13.30
C ASP A 636 -14.67 1.04 12.66
N THR A 637 -13.60 1.00 13.46
CA THR A 637 -12.22 1.05 12.97
C THR A 637 -11.87 -0.25 12.23
N GLU A 638 -12.12 -1.40 12.85
CA GLU A 638 -11.82 -2.72 12.31
C GLU A 638 -12.69 -3.07 11.10
N GLN A 639 -14.01 -2.81 11.14
CA GLN A 639 -14.87 -2.98 9.95
C GLN A 639 -14.46 -2.04 8.79
N GLY A 640 -13.81 -0.92 9.09
CA GLY A 640 -13.13 -0.05 8.12
C GLY A 640 -11.89 -0.70 7.50
N PHE A 641 -11.05 -1.37 8.29
CA PHE A 641 -9.88 -2.12 7.80
C PHE A 641 -10.29 -3.33 6.94
N VAL A 642 -11.34 -4.06 7.30
CA VAL A 642 -11.87 -5.16 6.46
C VAL A 642 -12.39 -4.60 5.13
N LYS A 643 -13.11 -3.46 5.13
CA LYS A 643 -13.55 -2.77 3.90
C LYS A 643 -12.38 -2.40 2.99
N LEU A 644 -11.30 -1.84 3.56
CA LEU A 644 -10.09 -1.50 2.80
C LEU A 644 -9.43 -2.76 2.20
N THR A 645 -9.39 -3.85 2.96
CA THR A 645 -8.81 -5.13 2.53
C THR A 645 -9.52 -5.67 1.28
N VAL A 646 -10.85 -5.87 1.33
CA VAL A 646 -11.61 -6.41 0.18
C VAL A 646 -11.56 -5.51 -1.05
N ASN A 647 -11.67 -4.19 -0.86
CA ASN A 647 -11.60 -3.21 -1.94
C ASN A 647 -10.22 -3.16 -2.63
N SER A 648 -9.16 -3.60 -1.97
CA SER A 648 -7.79 -3.52 -2.49
C SER A 648 -7.42 -4.66 -3.48
N ILE A 649 -8.19 -5.74 -3.49
CA ILE A 649 -7.87 -6.99 -4.21
C ILE A 649 -7.93 -6.80 -5.73
N TYR A 650 -8.96 -6.14 -6.26
CA TYR A 650 -9.15 -6.00 -7.73
C TYR A 650 -7.93 -5.33 -8.39
N GLY A 651 -7.31 -4.34 -7.74
CA GLY A 651 -6.14 -3.62 -8.25
C GLY A 651 -4.92 -4.50 -8.54
N LYS A 652 -4.86 -5.70 -7.97
CA LYS A 652 -3.80 -6.70 -8.20
C LYS A 652 -4.06 -7.58 -9.43
N THR A 653 -5.33 -7.73 -9.81
CA THR A 653 -5.75 -8.47 -11.01
C THR A 653 -5.52 -7.65 -12.29
N VAL A 654 -5.66 -6.32 -12.23
CA VAL A 654 -5.47 -5.41 -13.37
C VAL A 654 -4.04 -4.85 -13.51
N GLN A 655 -3.11 -5.30 -12.66
CA GLN A 655 -1.80 -4.67 -12.49
C GLN A 655 -0.88 -4.87 -13.71
N ASN A 656 -0.52 -3.78 -14.41
CA ASN A 656 0.48 -3.85 -15.48
C ASN A 656 1.89 -4.12 -14.87
N GLN A 657 2.40 -5.34 -15.09
CA GLN A 657 3.73 -5.77 -14.62
C GLN A 657 4.86 -5.47 -15.62
N GLU A 658 4.58 -5.08 -16.87
CA GLU A 658 5.60 -4.68 -17.86
C GLU A 658 6.35 -3.41 -17.42
N ARG A 659 5.67 -2.56 -16.64
CA ARG A 659 6.23 -1.33 -16.04
C ARG A 659 7.07 -1.59 -14.78
N PHE A 660 7.22 -2.85 -14.35
CA PHE A 660 7.96 -3.17 -13.11
C PHE A 660 9.47 -3.13 -13.30
N HIS A 661 10.10 -2.11 -12.72
CA HIS A 661 11.56 -2.00 -12.61
C HIS A 661 12.02 -1.96 -11.17
N ASN A 662 13.30 -2.25 -10.95
CA ASN A 662 13.96 -2.03 -9.67
C ASN A 662 14.84 -0.78 -9.78
N SER A 663 14.65 0.20 -8.90
CA SER A 663 15.53 1.37 -8.73
C SER A 663 16.65 1.05 -7.74
N THR A 664 17.88 1.37 -8.11
CA THR A 664 19.04 1.38 -7.20
C THR A 664 19.65 2.78 -7.21
N HIS A 665 19.88 3.35 -6.03
CA HIS A 665 20.46 4.68 -5.89
C HIS A 665 21.97 4.57 -5.62
N TYR A 666 22.71 5.51 -6.19
CA TYR A 666 24.15 5.64 -6.12
C TYR A 666 24.49 7.08 -5.75
N PHE A 667 25.26 7.27 -4.69
CA PHE A 667 25.54 8.59 -4.10
C PHE A 667 26.92 9.13 -4.44
N ASP A 668 27.71 8.39 -5.24
CA ASP A 668 28.94 8.87 -5.85
C ASP A 668 28.89 8.73 -7.38
N PRO A 669 29.40 9.72 -8.15
CA PRO A 669 29.38 9.66 -9.61
C PRO A 669 30.14 8.49 -10.23
N VAL A 670 31.15 7.93 -9.54
CA VAL A 670 32.00 6.86 -10.09
C VAL A 670 31.26 5.52 -10.09
N SER A 671 30.64 5.15 -8.96
CA SER A 671 29.82 3.95 -8.87
C SER A 671 28.56 4.06 -9.73
N PHE A 672 27.95 5.24 -9.82
CA PHE A 672 26.87 5.51 -10.76
C PHE A 672 27.30 5.30 -12.22
N SER A 673 28.43 5.88 -12.62
CA SER A 673 28.95 5.76 -14.00
C SER A 673 29.26 4.31 -14.38
N ARG A 674 29.83 3.53 -13.45
CA ARG A 674 30.00 2.07 -13.60
C ARG A 674 28.66 1.33 -13.66
N ALA A 675 27.66 1.80 -12.91
CA ALA A 675 26.35 1.16 -12.80
C ALA A 675 25.44 1.37 -14.02
N GLN A 676 25.45 2.57 -14.62
CA GLN A 676 24.68 2.90 -15.84
C GLN A 676 25.20 2.13 -17.07
N ALA A 677 26.51 1.87 -17.14
CA ALA A 677 27.12 1.11 -18.23
C ALA A 677 26.80 -0.41 -18.21
N GLY A 678 26.10 -0.90 -17.18
CA GLY A 678 25.81 -2.33 -17.03
C GLY A 678 24.63 -2.83 -17.87
N ARG A 679 24.76 -4.00 -18.50
CA ARG A 679 23.65 -4.71 -19.17
C ARG A 679 22.87 -5.53 -18.13
N PRO A 680 21.92 -4.93 -17.37
CA PRO A 680 20.57 -4.69 -17.91
C PRO A 680 19.92 -3.39 -17.37
N VAL A 681 20.54 -2.25 -17.61
CA VAL A 681 19.91 -0.93 -17.38
C VAL A 681 18.85 -0.68 -18.45
N MET A 682 17.65 -0.26 -18.04
CA MET A 682 16.63 0.27 -18.95
C MET A 682 16.81 1.77 -19.14
N ASP A 683 17.00 2.46 -18.02
CA ASP A 683 17.00 3.91 -17.92
C ASP A 683 17.81 4.33 -16.68
N PHE A 684 18.25 5.58 -16.64
CA PHE A 684 18.92 6.18 -15.49
C PHE A 684 18.65 7.68 -15.43
N GLY A 685 18.50 8.19 -14.21
CA GLY A 685 18.35 9.62 -13.93
C GLY A 685 19.38 10.10 -12.92
N THR A 686 19.67 11.40 -12.91
CA THR A 686 20.48 12.04 -11.88
C THR A 686 19.66 13.12 -11.21
N ASP A 687 19.45 12.96 -9.91
CA ASP A 687 18.86 13.96 -9.04
C ASP A 687 20.02 14.73 -8.38
N ILE A 688 20.07 16.05 -8.56
CA ILE A 688 21.01 16.95 -7.88
C ILE A 688 20.16 17.78 -6.91
N PHE A 689 20.17 17.42 -5.63
CA PHE A 689 19.38 18.14 -4.62
C PHE A 689 19.96 19.52 -4.34
N GLU A 690 21.30 19.61 -4.33
CA GLU A 690 22.13 20.80 -4.10
C GLU A 690 23.49 20.59 -4.79
N ARG A 691 24.34 21.63 -4.84
CA ARG A 691 25.70 21.54 -5.43
C ARG A 691 26.52 20.33 -4.94
N ASP A 692 26.36 19.97 -3.67
CA ASP A 692 27.15 18.94 -2.97
C ASP A 692 26.37 17.64 -2.72
N ALA A 693 25.18 17.49 -3.31
CA ALA A 693 24.25 16.38 -3.05
C ALA A 693 23.82 15.67 -4.36
N PHE A 694 24.70 14.81 -4.87
CA PHE A 694 24.46 13.94 -6.02
C PHE A 694 23.70 12.65 -5.65
N MET A 695 22.67 12.31 -6.43
CA MET A 695 22.08 10.96 -6.44
C MET A 695 21.82 10.49 -7.86
N GLY A 696 22.57 9.48 -8.30
CA GLY A 696 22.31 8.74 -9.53
C GLY A 696 21.34 7.59 -9.28
N THR A 697 20.22 7.57 -9.98
CA THR A 697 19.23 6.48 -9.95
C THR A 697 19.36 5.62 -11.19
N VAL A 698 19.54 4.32 -11.03
CA VAL A 698 19.59 3.36 -12.15
C VAL A 698 18.40 2.42 -12.10
N TYR A 699 17.60 2.41 -13.17
CA TYR A 699 16.44 1.54 -13.36
C TYR A 699 16.86 0.29 -14.11
N ARG A 700 16.66 -0.89 -13.50
CA ARG A 700 17.06 -2.17 -14.08
C ARG A 700 15.88 -3.07 -14.39
N VAL A 701 15.97 -3.78 -15.50
CA VAL A 701 15.09 -4.91 -15.84
C VAL A 701 15.21 -5.96 -14.72
N ARG A 702 14.08 -6.54 -14.29
CA ARG A 702 14.14 -7.74 -13.42
C ARG A 702 14.79 -8.89 -14.21
N LYS A 703 15.65 -9.70 -13.57
CA LYS A 703 16.27 -10.86 -14.25
C LYS A 703 15.16 -11.73 -14.88
N ALA A 704 15.37 -12.30 -16.08
CA ALA A 704 14.32 -12.99 -16.84
C ALA A 704 13.52 -14.02 -16.02
N LYS A 705 14.20 -14.88 -15.22
CA LYS A 705 13.56 -15.86 -14.30
C LYS A 705 12.62 -15.23 -13.24
N SER A 706 12.70 -13.92 -13.04
CA SER A 706 11.88 -13.11 -12.11
C SER A 706 11.01 -12.06 -12.80
N ASN A 707 11.15 -11.88 -14.13
CA ASN A 707 10.33 -10.98 -14.94
C ASN A 707 9.22 -11.77 -15.66
N VAL A 708 8.52 -12.59 -14.90
CA VAL A 708 7.40 -13.42 -15.38
C VAL A 708 6.11 -12.74 -15.00
N ASN A 709 5.15 -12.64 -15.92
CA ASN A 709 3.83 -12.10 -15.62
C ASN A 709 3.12 -12.99 -14.58
N ARG A 710 2.69 -12.37 -13.49
CA ARG A 710 1.92 -12.99 -12.39
C ARG A 710 0.60 -12.29 -12.09
N SER A 711 0.16 -11.38 -12.97
CA SER A 711 -1.12 -10.71 -12.83
C SER A 711 -2.20 -11.51 -13.56
N PRO A 712 -3.28 -11.95 -12.87
CA PRO A 712 -4.40 -12.64 -13.50
C PRO A 712 -5.31 -11.62 -14.20
N VAL A 713 -4.81 -11.05 -15.30
CA VAL A 713 -5.48 -9.95 -16.02
C VAL A 713 -6.84 -10.32 -16.59
N GLN A 714 -7.10 -11.61 -16.85
CA GLN A 714 -8.41 -12.09 -17.27
C GLN A 714 -9.45 -11.94 -16.16
N VAL A 715 -9.06 -12.13 -14.90
CA VAL A 715 -9.93 -11.90 -13.74
C VAL A 715 -10.22 -10.41 -13.59
N GLY A 716 -9.21 -9.57 -13.79
CA GLY A 716 -9.36 -8.12 -13.71
C GLY A 716 -10.29 -7.55 -14.79
N TRP A 717 -10.13 -8.03 -16.03
CA TRP A 717 -11.04 -7.72 -17.13
C TRP A 717 -12.48 -8.13 -16.79
N ALA A 718 -12.73 -9.39 -16.43
CA ALA A 718 -14.09 -9.84 -16.11
C ALA A 718 -14.71 -9.10 -14.91
N VAL A 719 -13.96 -8.82 -13.84
CA VAL A 719 -14.45 -7.99 -12.71
C VAL A 719 -14.88 -6.58 -13.16
N LEU A 720 -14.19 -6.01 -14.15
CA LEU A 720 -14.54 -4.71 -14.72
C LEU A 720 -15.81 -4.77 -15.58
N GLU A 721 -15.98 -5.82 -16.40
CA GLU A 721 -17.19 -6.00 -17.22
C GLU A 721 -18.42 -6.36 -16.37
N GLU A 722 -18.29 -7.30 -15.42
CA GLU A 722 -19.33 -7.64 -14.43
C GLU A 722 -19.80 -6.40 -13.64
N SER A 723 -18.88 -5.50 -13.30
CA SER A 723 -19.22 -4.24 -12.62
C SER A 723 -20.01 -3.27 -13.51
N LYS A 724 -19.74 -3.23 -14.82
CA LYS A 724 -20.51 -2.42 -15.78
C LYS A 724 -21.89 -3.04 -16.01
N LEU A 725 -21.97 -4.36 -16.14
CA LEU A 725 -23.23 -5.09 -16.29
C LEU A 725 -24.14 -4.89 -15.07
N ASP A 726 -23.60 -5.01 -13.85
CA ASP A 726 -24.33 -4.75 -12.60
C ASP A 726 -24.87 -3.31 -12.51
N LEU A 727 -24.06 -2.33 -12.94
CA LEU A 727 -24.46 -0.92 -13.02
C LEU A 727 -25.54 -0.70 -14.10
N ALA A 728 -25.43 -1.36 -15.26
CA ALA A 728 -26.39 -1.28 -16.35
C ALA A 728 -27.74 -1.90 -15.96
N ILE A 729 -27.76 -3.11 -15.41
CA ILE A 729 -28.99 -3.76 -14.93
C ILE A 729 -29.69 -2.86 -13.91
N LYS A 730 -28.96 -2.31 -12.92
CA LYS A 730 -29.53 -1.39 -11.93
C LYS A 730 -30.09 -0.11 -12.54
N TYR A 731 -29.45 0.45 -13.57
CA TYR A 731 -29.93 1.65 -14.25
C TYR A 731 -31.17 1.35 -15.12
N TRP A 732 -31.08 0.39 -16.03
CA TRP A 732 -32.13 0.04 -16.99
C TRP A 732 -33.35 -0.61 -16.34
N VAL A 733 -33.13 -1.68 -15.58
CA VAL A 733 -34.19 -2.50 -14.95
C VAL A 733 -34.68 -1.91 -13.63
N GLY A 734 -33.85 -1.10 -12.95
CA GLY A 734 -34.19 -0.50 -11.66
C GLY A 734 -34.70 0.94 -11.71
N LEU A 735 -34.12 1.81 -12.54
CA LEU A 735 -34.43 3.24 -12.55
C LEU A 735 -35.22 3.67 -13.79
N LYS A 736 -34.78 3.29 -15.01
CA LYS A 736 -35.42 3.74 -16.25
C LYS A 736 -36.79 3.09 -16.45
N SER A 737 -36.89 1.76 -16.37
CA SER A 737 -38.15 1.01 -16.45
C SER A 737 -39.21 1.48 -15.44
N ALA A 738 -38.81 1.73 -14.18
CA ALA A 738 -39.70 2.20 -13.12
C ALA A 738 -40.26 3.61 -13.42
N ALA A 739 -39.45 4.50 -14.00
CA ALA A 739 -39.88 5.84 -14.43
C ALA A 739 -40.81 5.81 -15.66
N PHE A 740 -40.66 4.82 -16.55
CA PHE A 740 -41.62 4.58 -17.64
C PHE A 740 -42.95 4.03 -17.12
N ALA A 741 -42.93 3.13 -16.14
CA ALA A 741 -44.13 2.50 -15.59
C ALA A 741 -45.00 3.45 -14.74
N SER A 742 -44.43 4.47 -14.08
CA SER A 742 -45.17 5.41 -13.22
C SER A 742 -45.88 6.55 -13.97
N GLY A 743 -45.55 6.79 -15.24
CA GLY A 743 -46.08 7.91 -16.03
C GLY A 743 -45.79 9.32 -15.47
N THR A 744 -45.06 9.41 -14.36
CA THR A 744 -44.81 10.64 -13.60
C THR A 744 -43.45 10.55 -12.90
N TYR A 745 -42.70 11.66 -12.93
CA TYR A 745 -41.40 11.83 -12.25
C TYR A 745 -41.57 12.02 -10.72
N GLY A 746 -42.26 11.10 -10.05
CA GLY A 746 -42.51 11.14 -8.61
C GLY A 746 -42.14 9.83 -7.92
N PHE A 747 -41.11 9.88 -7.07
CA PHE A 747 -40.87 8.85 -6.06
C PHE A 747 -41.51 9.30 -4.74
N ASP A 748 -42.44 8.51 -4.22
CA ASP A 748 -42.96 8.72 -2.86
C ASP A 748 -41.97 8.14 -1.84
N ILE A 749 -41.58 8.94 -0.84
CA ILE A 749 -40.51 8.65 0.11
C ILE A 749 -41.09 8.53 1.53
N THR A 750 -42.01 7.58 1.74
CA THR A 750 -42.39 7.15 3.09
C THR A 750 -41.55 5.95 3.49
N GLY A 751 -40.41 6.22 4.13
CA GLY A 751 -39.42 5.19 4.43
C GLY A 751 -39.88 4.18 5.48
N GLN A 752 -40.11 2.92 5.08
CA GLN A 752 -39.67 1.74 5.83
C GLN A 752 -39.78 0.46 4.99
N ARG A 753 -38.86 -0.47 5.26
CA ARG A 753 -38.73 -1.85 4.73
C ARG A 753 -38.15 -2.00 3.32
N SER A 754 -37.38 -3.08 3.21
CA SER A 754 -36.71 -3.60 2.02
C SER A 754 -37.69 -3.85 0.88
N VAL A 755 -37.53 -3.14 -0.23
CA VAL A 755 -38.20 -3.45 -1.49
C VAL A 755 -37.56 -4.71 -2.09
N ALA A 756 -38.25 -5.85 -1.95
CA ALA A 756 -37.97 -7.03 -2.75
C ALA A 756 -38.56 -6.80 -4.14
N PHE A 757 -37.71 -6.58 -5.14
CA PHE A 757 -38.16 -6.42 -6.51
C PHE A 757 -38.61 -7.77 -7.09
N ALA A 758 -39.92 -7.91 -7.30
CA ALA A 758 -40.47 -9.01 -8.07
C ALA A 758 -40.11 -8.80 -9.55
N ILE A 759 -39.35 -9.73 -10.12
CA ILE A 759 -38.98 -9.71 -11.54
C ILE A 759 -40.21 -10.12 -12.36
N ALA A 760 -40.83 -9.16 -13.04
CA ALA A 760 -41.70 -9.44 -14.17
C ALA A 760 -40.86 -9.85 -15.40
N ASP A 761 -41.43 -10.67 -16.28
CA ASP A 761 -40.73 -11.32 -17.41
C ASP A 761 -39.97 -10.31 -18.30
N PRO A 762 -38.63 -10.42 -18.49
CA PRO A 762 -37.86 -9.46 -19.28
C PRO A 762 -38.04 -9.53 -20.81
N ARG A 763 -39.02 -10.29 -21.32
CA ARG A 763 -39.22 -10.55 -22.75
C ARG A 763 -40.18 -9.60 -23.47
N SER A 764 -40.64 -8.52 -22.80
CA SER A 764 -41.57 -7.51 -23.35
C SER A 764 -40.87 -6.19 -23.64
#